data_AF-A0A7S0YSL1-F1
#
_entry.id   AF-A0A7S0YSL1-F1
#
_cell.length_a   1.000
_cell.length_b   1.000
_cell.length_c   1.000
_cell.angle_alpha   90.00
_cell.angle_beta   90.00
_cell.angle_gamma   90.00
#
_symmetry.space_group_name_H-M   'P 1'
#
loop_
_entity.id
_entity.type
_entity.pdbx_description
1 polymer ?
#
loop_
_entity_poly.entity_id
_entity_poly.type
_entity_poly.pdbx_seq_one_letter_code
_entity_poly.pdbx_strand_id
1 'polypeptide(L)'
;PEPTRRASRNNGRHVRMAQVPYAGAARRSSCPALAAPPPTHASSRAFSPNDEEDRISEDDEEYENSRGGVPSAEDDELDKEKAAEQQPVLWPERNDEEFERGRALLKTLLCDALSFDADDMAHLVLEIFDQCGVPENMGITTSKLQRFIIGVRDRMLDNPYHNWTHIFDVTQTTYCLACKCGLMDRLSSMQRFALITSALCHDLEHPGVNNLFLIRSRSSLVALYNDTSILEKHHSFRAFELMLNSNIDLLSGFSPDEYAEFRAMVMSIILATDMARHGEYMAKLNAYTDPAIAEEDRRIGGQHVDLTFGMEIMIKCADTSNVLKPFNVAKKWAVRVTDEFFLQGDLERANGMEITPTCNRQIQERVSLQKGFYDFVIGPYYSKVAALLPELASLLDSIKVNREMWNSYDDKMLMDELGSSYLARLPGIGIDGPMKLSVATWNVAAVNNNPFEYWVTHQSGEYAKLMNDVQRFVDNPGGRDFVVSDVLTDEMFAELKHDMSKHGFPGLDELERRWVEDFRNRFAISGFLKDKAIGSKRLVSMPDRITNTINSDGRIIYRPSVISGFEGEMGQIPVWWQKWREYTFKTDVHTLDRLSPGAYKIQAVCKMIEPIRHAKYPAITMEEEAISIPLQVLALAIFDCVLVRMLQIIAPRTWQPLKHSLCDAFNRNKSQQVINILAKSYDDADIIFIQEAAASFVDHAKQGLGSKYMVLRPYVLDGYRNQNSMILARKDKFLEGSRADLTEQVGRLAGGRWTAPGDLCAIAIKGVDGSRYLLASFHGDTNGLATIPVLKALNEAFTKSYPDHIVIFGLDANTHKQNSANCQGIADFQQKFSEMGFASCWGPSPGVQTWTTRNARTYLQPQLQKAVGISDAARKGEVNLKDWIIFYDNQMKAVESARDNTGNREFAESMVFPTLKFPSDHAIVSCQLQRNEEQHNQKP
;
A
#
# COMPACT_ATOMS: atom_id res chain seq x y z
N PRO A 1 -53.56 52.43 -19.74
CA PRO A 1 -53.18 53.70 -20.41
C PRO A 1 -51.75 53.61 -20.95
N GLU A 2 -51.63 53.23 -22.22
CA GLU A 2 -50.45 53.56 -23.06
C GLU A 2 -50.44 55.09 -23.36
N PRO A 3 -49.33 55.74 -23.82
CA PRO A 3 -48.35 55.16 -24.76
C PRO A 3 -46.87 55.68 -24.76
N THR A 4 -46.12 55.18 -25.75
CA THR A 4 -45.00 55.83 -26.50
C THR A 4 -43.61 56.07 -25.88
N ARG A 5 -42.65 55.18 -26.27
CA ARG A 5 -41.52 55.41 -27.22
C ARG A 5 -40.63 56.68 -27.17
N ARG A 6 -39.32 56.41 -27.38
CA ARG A 6 -38.20 57.28 -27.86
C ARG A 6 -37.64 58.31 -26.86
N ALA A 7 -36.37 58.76 -26.93
CA ALA A 7 -35.12 58.18 -27.48
C ALA A 7 -33.89 59.03 -27.07
N SER A 8 -32.70 58.40 -27.09
CA SER A 8 -31.36 58.98 -27.32
C SER A 8 -30.57 59.72 -26.20
N ARG A 9 -29.36 59.15 -26.00
CA ARG A 9 -28.02 59.77 -25.83
C ARG A 9 -27.48 60.27 -24.46
N ASN A 10 -26.31 59.67 -24.18
CA ASN A 10 -25.09 60.21 -23.55
C ASN A 10 -25.02 60.45 -22.03
N ASN A 11 -24.54 59.42 -21.32
CA ASN A 11 -23.25 59.37 -20.58
C ASN A 11 -23.15 57.98 -19.89
N GLY A 12 -22.02 57.30 -19.73
CA GLY A 12 -20.64 57.49 -20.18
C GLY A 12 -19.74 56.34 -19.63
N ARG A 13 -18.42 56.37 -19.92
CA ARG A 13 -17.34 55.48 -19.38
C ARG A 13 -17.27 54.01 -19.85
N HIS A 14 -16.58 53.82 -20.97
CA HIS A 14 -15.38 52.97 -21.04
C HIS A 14 -14.20 53.89 -21.47
N VAL A 15 -12.91 53.54 -21.59
CA VAL A 15 -12.30 52.46 -22.39
C VAL A 15 -10.77 52.38 -22.12
N ARG A 16 -10.21 51.15 -22.16
CA ARG A 16 -8.82 50.70 -22.50
C ARG A 16 -7.61 50.79 -21.55
N MET A 17 -6.91 49.65 -21.55
CA MET A 17 -5.46 49.45 -21.41
C MET A 17 -4.65 50.09 -22.56
N ALA A 18 -3.38 50.40 -22.32
CA ALA A 18 -2.34 50.53 -23.35
C ALA A 18 -0.95 50.13 -22.79
N GLN A 19 0.06 50.09 -23.65
CA GLN A 19 1.26 49.25 -23.56
C GLN A 19 2.56 50.10 -23.67
N VAL A 20 3.65 49.70 -22.98
CA VAL A 20 5.09 50.07 -23.21
C VAL A 20 5.49 51.59 -23.19
N PRO A 21 6.78 52.04 -23.36
CA PRO A 21 8.11 51.49 -23.02
C PRO A 21 9.16 52.54 -22.47
N TYR A 22 10.43 52.11 -22.34
CA TYR A 22 11.71 52.85 -22.51
C TYR A 22 12.35 53.65 -21.34
N ALA A 23 13.64 54.01 -21.53
CA ALA A 23 14.68 54.17 -20.50
C ALA A 23 15.39 55.56 -20.49
N GLY A 24 16.24 55.85 -19.48
CA GLY A 24 17.32 56.86 -19.65
C GLY A 24 17.92 57.60 -18.43
N ALA A 25 19.12 57.17 -18.02
CA ALA A 25 20.35 57.99 -17.75
C ALA A 25 20.54 58.95 -16.52
N ALA A 26 21.54 58.57 -15.69
CA ALA A 26 22.69 59.37 -15.17
C ALA A 26 22.45 60.45 -14.05
N ARG A 27 23.43 60.87 -13.20
CA ARG A 27 24.93 60.93 -13.26
C ARG A 27 25.65 60.92 -11.87
N ARG A 28 26.89 60.36 -11.83
CA ARG A 28 28.15 60.81 -11.15
C ARG A 28 28.18 60.98 -9.59
N SER A 29 29.30 60.82 -8.86
CA SER A 29 30.73 60.44 -9.11
C SER A 29 31.40 60.12 -7.75
N SER A 30 32.36 59.18 -7.61
CA SER A 30 33.82 59.42 -7.72
C SER A 30 34.68 58.13 -7.60
N CYS A 31 35.97 58.21 -7.98
CA CYS A 31 37.04 57.17 -7.92
C CYS A 31 38.23 57.69 -7.05
N PRO A 32 39.36 56.97 -6.83
CA PRO A 32 39.87 55.69 -7.39
C PRO A 32 40.26 54.66 -6.27
N ALA A 33 41.20 53.68 -6.32
CA ALA A 33 42.25 53.22 -7.27
C ALA A 33 42.70 51.75 -6.99
N LEU A 34 43.25 51.08 -8.04
CA LEU A 34 44.47 50.20 -8.13
C LEU A 34 44.76 49.10 -7.05
N ALA A 35 45.27 47.90 -7.35
CA ALA A 35 45.75 47.26 -8.61
C ALA A 35 45.69 45.70 -8.58
N ALA A 36 46.06 45.06 -9.71
CA ALA A 36 46.05 43.61 -10.04
C ALA A 36 47.35 42.87 -9.56
N PRO A 37 47.82 41.66 -10.03
CA PRO A 37 47.51 40.90 -11.26
C PRO A 37 47.52 39.32 -11.06
N PRO A 38 47.87 38.40 -12.03
CA PRO A 38 47.09 37.15 -12.27
C PRO A 38 47.97 35.83 -12.32
N PRO A 39 47.92 34.90 -13.32
CA PRO A 39 47.12 33.65 -13.25
C PRO A 39 47.83 32.32 -13.66
N THR A 40 47.02 31.25 -13.78
CA THR A 40 47.11 30.07 -14.70
C THR A 40 48.03 28.83 -14.48
N HIS A 41 47.40 27.66 -14.71
CA HIS A 41 47.86 26.43 -15.41
C HIS A 41 48.73 25.31 -14.76
N ALA A 42 48.05 24.15 -14.59
CA ALA A 42 48.29 22.86 -15.29
C ALA A 42 49.35 21.81 -14.85
N SER A 43 49.06 20.55 -15.25
CA SER A 43 49.94 19.35 -15.36
C SER A 43 50.45 18.73 -14.03
N SER A 44 50.24 17.45 -13.66
CA SER A 44 50.25 16.12 -14.31
C SER A 44 51.60 15.35 -14.28
N ARG A 45 51.48 14.03 -14.04
CA ARG A 45 52.40 12.89 -14.31
C ARG A 45 53.56 12.51 -13.34
N ALA A 46 53.45 11.24 -12.90
CA ALA A 46 54.41 10.12 -13.08
C ALA A 46 55.39 9.69 -11.95
N PHE A 47 55.41 8.36 -11.70
CA PHE A 47 56.53 7.39 -11.54
C PHE A 47 57.88 7.88 -10.95
N SER A 48 58.67 7.12 -10.16
CA SER A 48 58.84 5.67 -9.90
C SER A 48 59.86 5.51 -8.72
N PRO A 49 60.62 4.41 -8.50
CA PRO A 49 60.29 3.02 -8.10
C PRO A 49 61.14 2.56 -6.87
N ASN A 50 61.39 1.24 -6.72
CA ASN A 50 62.54 0.60 -6.02
C ASN A 50 62.53 0.58 -4.46
N ASP A 51 63.07 -0.43 -3.75
CA ASP A 51 63.82 -1.67 -4.12
C ASP A 51 63.61 -2.82 -3.08
N GLU A 52 63.88 -4.06 -3.52
CA GLU A 52 64.64 -5.21 -2.91
C GLU A 52 64.74 -5.35 -1.34
N GLU A 53 64.88 -6.54 -0.70
CA GLU A 53 65.28 -7.90 -1.12
C GLU A 53 65.03 -8.97 0.01
N ASP A 54 65.23 -10.26 -0.35
CA ASP A 54 65.92 -11.34 0.43
C ASP A 54 65.23 -12.44 1.30
N ARG A 55 65.68 -13.69 1.03
CA ARG A 55 65.77 -14.97 1.83
C ARG A 55 64.59 -15.96 1.95
N ILE A 56 64.50 -17.08 1.21
CA ILE A 56 65.36 -18.31 1.06
C ILE A 56 65.16 -19.41 2.14
N SER A 57 65.17 -20.67 1.66
CA SER A 57 65.17 -22.01 2.32
C SER A 57 63.86 -22.48 2.95
N GLU A 58 63.35 -23.72 2.83
CA GLU A 58 63.69 -25.05 2.23
C GLU A 58 63.40 -26.14 3.28
N ASP A 59 62.74 -27.20 2.82
CA ASP A 59 62.70 -28.59 3.31
C ASP A 59 61.80 -29.09 4.49
N ASP A 60 61.32 -30.33 4.21
CA ASP A 60 60.93 -31.47 5.05
C ASP A 60 59.57 -31.58 5.81
N GLU A 61 58.67 -32.33 5.15
CA GLU A 61 58.05 -33.62 5.55
C GLU A 61 57.14 -33.83 6.80
N GLU A 62 56.05 -34.56 6.50
CA GLU A 62 55.26 -35.53 7.30
C GLU A 62 54.21 -35.16 8.39
N TYR A 63 52.99 -35.65 8.09
CA TYR A 63 51.90 -36.20 8.94
C TYR A 63 51.14 -35.37 10.00
N GLU A 64 49.80 -35.37 9.81
CA GLU A 64 48.69 -35.37 10.79
C GLU A 64 48.86 -34.60 12.14
N ASN A 65 47.97 -33.70 12.57
CA ASN A 65 46.51 -33.91 12.68
C ASN A 65 45.82 -32.63 13.23
N SER A 66 44.52 -32.46 12.96
CA SER A 66 43.55 -31.68 13.75
C SER A 66 43.93 -30.27 14.30
N ARG A 67 43.46 -29.21 13.63
CA ARG A 67 42.95 -27.97 14.27
C ARG A 67 42.15 -27.14 13.28
N GLY A 68 40.94 -26.72 13.68
CA GLY A 68 40.10 -25.86 12.85
C GLY A 68 40.62 -24.42 12.83
N GLY A 69 40.76 -23.87 11.63
CA GLY A 69 40.95 -22.43 11.39
C GLY A 69 39.61 -21.73 11.15
N VAL A 70 39.54 -20.46 11.52
CA VAL A 70 38.37 -19.59 11.30
C VAL A 70 38.38 -19.09 9.85
N PRO A 71 37.23 -19.00 9.13
CA PRO A 71 37.20 -18.45 7.78
C PRO A 71 37.56 -16.97 7.73
N SER A 72 38.25 -16.56 6.67
CA SER A 72 38.55 -15.17 6.32
C SER A 72 37.29 -14.43 5.87
N ALA A 73 37.22 -13.11 6.13
CA ALA A 73 36.07 -12.29 5.76
C ALA A 73 35.86 -12.11 4.24
N GLU A 74 36.82 -12.50 3.40
CA GLU A 74 36.77 -12.37 1.94
C GLU A 74 36.07 -13.57 1.26
N ASP A 75 36.14 -14.78 1.84
CA ASP A 75 35.36 -15.93 1.37
C ASP A 75 33.85 -15.75 1.65
N ASP A 76 33.55 -15.01 2.71
CA ASP A 76 32.21 -14.79 3.25
C ASP A 76 31.37 -13.78 2.43
N GLU A 77 31.96 -13.03 1.48
CA GLU A 77 31.21 -12.18 0.54
C GLU A 77 30.81 -12.94 -0.74
N LEU A 78 31.70 -13.77 -1.28
CA LEU A 78 31.45 -14.60 -2.47
C LEU A 78 30.35 -15.65 -2.25
N ASP A 79 30.22 -16.18 -1.03
CA ASP A 79 29.12 -17.07 -0.68
C ASP A 79 27.81 -16.32 -0.33
N LYS A 80 27.87 -15.02 0.03
CA LYS A 80 26.67 -14.19 0.22
C LYS A 80 26.03 -13.76 -1.10
N GLU A 81 26.82 -13.47 -2.13
CA GLU A 81 26.26 -13.24 -3.48
C GLU A 81 25.56 -14.49 -4.02
N LYS A 82 26.14 -15.69 -3.85
CA LYS A 82 25.51 -16.96 -4.24
C LYS A 82 24.28 -17.32 -3.40
N ALA A 83 24.25 -16.95 -2.12
CA ALA A 83 23.09 -17.16 -1.26
C ALA A 83 21.91 -16.23 -1.62
N ALA A 84 22.19 -15.03 -2.13
CA ALA A 84 21.16 -14.07 -2.54
C ALA A 84 20.33 -14.54 -3.76
N GLU A 85 20.89 -15.39 -4.62
CA GLU A 85 20.16 -16.00 -5.75
C GLU A 85 19.16 -17.10 -5.33
N GLN A 86 19.15 -17.52 -4.04
CA GLN A 86 18.34 -18.65 -3.56
C GLN A 86 17.13 -18.26 -2.69
N GLN A 87 16.61 -17.02 -2.81
CA GLN A 87 15.22 -16.82 -2.40
C GLN A 87 14.30 -17.53 -3.42
N PRO A 88 13.50 -18.53 -3.00
CA PRO A 88 12.62 -19.23 -3.93
C PRO A 88 11.59 -18.26 -4.48
N VAL A 89 11.65 -18.03 -5.80
CA VAL A 89 10.60 -17.31 -6.52
C VAL A 89 9.32 -18.12 -6.32
N LEU A 90 8.28 -17.50 -5.74
CA LEU A 90 6.92 -18.01 -5.74
C LEU A 90 6.33 -17.90 -7.15
N TRP A 91 6.93 -18.66 -8.08
CA TRP A 91 6.42 -18.90 -9.41
C TRP A 91 5.28 -19.91 -9.28
N PRO A 92 4.08 -19.64 -9.84
CA PRO A 92 2.94 -20.52 -9.65
C PRO A 92 3.17 -21.89 -10.29
N GLU A 93 2.45 -22.90 -9.78
CA GLU A 93 2.38 -24.20 -10.43
C GLU A 93 1.65 -24.07 -11.76
N ARG A 94 2.19 -24.70 -12.82
CA ARG A 94 1.64 -24.58 -14.16
C ARG A 94 0.51 -25.60 -14.37
N ASN A 95 -0.64 -25.14 -14.84
CA ASN A 95 -1.64 -26.02 -15.43
C ASN A 95 -1.22 -26.38 -16.87
N ASP A 96 -0.69 -27.59 -17.07
CA ASP A 96 -0.17 -28.01 -18.39
C ASP A 96 -1.25 -28.06 -19.50
N GLU A 97 -2.52 -28.34 -19.17
CA GLU A 97 -3.62 -28.37 -20.16
C GLU A 97 -3.97 -26.96 -20.64
N GLU A 98 -4.13 -26.02 -19.71
CA GLU A 98 -4.42 -24.61 -20.01
C GLU A 98 -3.22 -23.92 -20.66
N PHE A 99 -1.99 -24.26 -20.24
CA PHE A 99 -0.77 -23.77 -20.88
C PHE A 99 -0.68 -24.19 -22.35
N GLU A 100 -0.81 -25.48 -22.69
CA GLU A 100 -0.74 -25.92 -24.09
C GLU A 100 -1.93 -25.39 -24.91
N ARG A 101 -3.13 -25.24 -24.31
CA ARG A 101 -4.28 -24.56 -24.94
C ARG A 101 -3.95 -23.10 -25.28
N GLY A 102 -3.39 -22.35 -24.34
CA GLY A 102 -3.01 -20.95 -24.53
C GLY A 102 -1.85 -20.78 -25.51
N ARG A 103 -0.84 -21.65 -25.42
CA ARG A 103 0.33 -21.69 -26.29
C ARG A 103 -0.03 -21.85 -27.77
N ALA A 104 -0.98 -22.74 -28.07
CA ALA A 104 -1.52 -22.90 -29.42
C ALA A 104 -2.25 -21.65 -29.94
N LEU A 105 -2.77 -20.79 -29.04
CA LEU A 105 -3.51 -19.58 -29.37
C LEU A 105 -2.64 -18.31 -29.45
N LEU A 106 -1.40 -18.31 -28.97
CA LEU A 106 -0.51 -17.14 -28.88
C LEU A 106 -0.31 -16.38 -30.21
N LYS A 107 -0.41 -17.07 -31.35
CA LYS A 107 -0.27 -16.48 -32.70
C LYS A 107 -1.62 -16.29 -33.41
N THR A 108 -2.71 -16.20 -32.64
CA THR A 108 -4.07 -16.06 -33.16
C THR A 108 -4.84 -14.93 -32.45
N LEU A 109 -5.84 -14.37 -33.14
CA LEU A 109 -6.84 -13.48 -32.53
C LEU A 109 -8.01 -14.25 -31.88
N LEU A 110 -7.95 -15.58 -31.86
CA LEU A 110 -8.93 -16.45 -31.19
C LEU A 110 -8.63 -16.62 -29.69
N CYS A 111 -7.48 -16.13 -29.22
CA CYS A 111 -7.15 -16.06 -27.81
C CYS A 111 -8.18 -15.20 -27.05
N ASP A 112 -9.02 -15.85 -26.23
CA ASP A 112 -9.87 -15.18 -25.25
C ASP A 112 -9.09 -15.08 -23.94
N ALA A 113 -8.42 -13.95 -23.71
CA ALA A 113 -7.69 -13.68 -22.47
C ALA A 113 -8.59 -13.83 -21.22
N LEU A 114 -9.91 -13.62 -21.34
CA LEU A 114 -10.89 -13.80 -20.26
C LEU A 114 -11.23 -15.29 -19.99
N SER A 115 -10.51 -16.24 -20.61
CA SER A 115 -10.66 -17.68 -20.41
C SER A 115 -9.53 -18.35 -19.63
N PHE A 116 -8.46 -17.61 -19.29
CA PHE A 116 -7.34 -18.10 -18.48
C PHE A 116 -7.40 -17.49 -17.07
N ASP A 117 -6.75 -18.13 -16.10
CA ASP A 117 -6.50 -17.49 -14.80
C ASP A 117 -5.23 -16.63 -14.82
N ALA A 118 -4.95 -15.92 -13.71
CA ALA A 118 -3.85 -14.98 -13.64
C ALA A 118 -2.46 -15.63 -13.67
N ASP A 119 -2.36 -16.91 -13.31
CA ASP A 119 -1.12 -17.67 -13.20
C ASP A 119 -0.79 -18.34 -14.54
N ASP A 120 -1.79 -18.92 -15.20
CA ASP A 120 -1.70 -19.38 -16.60
C ASP A 120 -1.22 -18.25 -17.53
N MET A 121 -1.77 -17.04 -17.37
CA MET A 121 -1.30 -15.86 -18.10
C MET A 121 0.19 -15.57 -17.86
N ALA A 122 0.71 -15.74 -16.64
CA ALA A 122 2.12 -15.52 -16.34
C ALA A 122 3.03 -16.54 -17.05
N HIS A 123 2.64 -17.82 -17.10
CA HIS A 123 3.33 -18.84 -17.89
C HIS A 123 3.30 -18.54 -19.39
N LEU A 124 2.16 -18.09 -19.92
CA LEU A 124 2.00 -17.73 -21.33
C LEU A 124 2.81 -16.47 -21.71
N VAL A 125 2.96 -15.49 -20.80
CA VAL A 125 3.89 -14.35 -21.00
C VAL A 125 5.34 -14.84 -21.03
N LEU A 126 5.74 -15.77 -20.18
CA LEU A 126 7.09 -16.35 -20.19
C LEU A 126 7.37 -17.07 -21.52
N GLU A 127 6.43 -17.89 -22.02
CA GLU A 127 6.52 -18.53 -23.33
C GLU A 127 6.63 -17.52 -24.49
N ILE A 128 6.00 -16.33 -24.40
CA ILE A 128 6.21 -15.26 -25.39
C ILE A 128 7.66 -14.74 -25.35
N PHE A 129 8.23 -14.48 -24.17
CA PHE A 129 9.64 -14.07 -24.05
C PHE A 129 10.61 -15.14 -24.58
N ASP A 130 10.33 -16.41 -24.28
CA ASP A 130 11.12 -17.55 -24.75
C ASP A 130 11.03 -17.69 -26.29
N GLN A 131 9.83 -17.59 -26.88
CA GLN A 131 9.67 -17.61 -28.35
C GLN A 131 10.22 -16.35 -29.04
N CYS A 132 10.41 -15.23 -28.33
CA CYS A 132 11.17 -14.08 -28.83
C CYS A 132 12.69 -14.27 -28.71
N GLY A 133 13.15 -15.32 -28.02
CA GLY A 133 14.57 -15.62 -27.78
C GLY A 133 15.21 -14.73 -26.73
N VAL A 134 14.43 -14.08 -25.85
CA VAL A 134 14.95 -13.08 -24.91
C VAL A 134 15.94 -13.65 -23.89
N PRO A 135 15.70 -14.80 -23.23
CA PRO A 135 16.64 -15.28 -22.21
C PRO A 135 18.04 -15.54 -22.75
N GLU A 136 18.11 -16.26 -23.88
CA GLU A 136 19.35 -16.66 -24.54
C GLU A 136 20.08 -15.46 -25.17
N ASN A 137 19.37 -14.64 -25.96
CA ASN A 137 20.01 -13.59 -26.75
C ASN A 137 20.31 -12.30 -25.97
N MET A 138 19.65 -12.07 -24.83
CA MET A 138 19.87 -10.89 -23.98
C MET A 138 20.69 -11.20 -22.71
N GLY A 139 21.06 -12.47 -22.47
CA GLY A 139 21.74 -12.89 -21.24
C GLY A 139 20.88 -12.76 -19.98
N ILE A 140 19.54 -12.77 -20.13
CA ILE A 140 18.59 -12.58 -19.02
C ILE A 140 18.12 -13.95 -18.54
N THR A 141 18.37 -14.31 -17.28
CA THR A 141 17.93 -15.62 -16.78
C THR A 141 16.41 -15.72 -16.69
N THR A 142 15.86 -16.91 -16.92
CA THR A 142 14.41 -17.20 -16.76
C THR A 142 13.90 -16.75 -15.38
N SER A 143 14.68 -16.93 -14.31
CA SER A 143 14.33 -16.48 -12.96
C SER A 143 14.27 -14.95 -12.79
N LYS A 144 15.03 -14.17 -13.58
CA LYS A 144 14.87 -12.70 -13.62
C LYS A 144 13.57 -12.32 -14.34
N LEU A 145 13.25 -12.96 -15.47
CA LEU A 145 11.99 -12.76 -16.19
C LEU A 145 10.77 -13.17 -15.35
N GLN A 146 10.81 -14.30 -14.65
CA GLN A 146 9.75 -14.74 -13.75
C GLN A 146 9.47 -13.71 -12.65
N ARG A 147 10.50 -13.22 -11.96
CA ARG A 147 10.36 -12.15 -10.94
C ARG A 147 9.82 -10.85 -11.54
N PHE A 148 10.21 -10.51 -12.77
CA PHE A 148 9.68 -9.35 -13.49
C PHE A 148 8.18 -9.50 -13.82
N ILE A 149 7.78 -10.64 -14.41
CA ILE A 149 6.38 -10.93 -14.79
C ILE A 149 5.46 -10.89 -13.56
N ILE A 150 5.86 -11.55 -12.46
CA ILE A 150 5.12 -11.50 -11.19
C ILE A 150 5.08 -10.08 -10.63
N GLY A 151 6.19 -9.34 -10.70
CA GLY A 151 6.26 -7.94 -10.28
C GLY A 151 5.35 -6.98 -11.07
N VAL A 152 5.11 -7.25 -12.35
CA VAL A 152 4.11 -6.53 -13.16
C VAL A 152 2.70 -6.94 -12.71
N ARG A 153 2.41 -8.26 -12.69
CA ARG A 153 1.10 -8.82 -12.31
C ARG A 153 0.60 -8.27 -10.97
N ASP A 154 1.45 -8.32 -9.94
CA ASP A 154 1.06 -8.01 -8.57
C ASP A 154 0.81 -6.50 -8.34
N ARG A 155 1.41 -5.65 -9.18
CA ARG A 155 1.21 -4.18 -9.22
C ARG A 155 -0.02 -3.75 -10.02
N MET A 156 -0.59 -4.63 -10.86
CA MET A 156 -1.83 -4.31 -11.55
C MET A 156 -3.00 -4.14 -10.56
N LEU A 157 -3.82 -3.13 -10.81
CA LEU A 157 -5.05 -2.91 -10.06
C LEU A 157 -6.19 -3.72 -10.69
N ASP A 158 -7.07 -4.26 -9.85
CA ASP A 158 -8.31 -4.92 -10.27
C ASP A 158 -9.36 -3.88 -10.70
N ASN A 159 -9.10 -3.20 -11.82
CA ASN A 159 -10.06 -2.34 -12.52
C ASN A 159 -10.94 -3.19 -13.45
N PRO A 160 -12.13 -2.74 -13.88
CA PRO A 160 -12.96 -3.50 -14.82
C PRO A 160 -12.24 -3.83 -16.14
N TYR A 161 -11.45 -2.90 -16.69
CA TYR A 161 -10.74 -3.04 -17.96
C TYR A 161 -9.22 -3.04 -17.77
N HIS A 162 -8.60 -1.95 -17.29
CA HIS A 162 -7.14 -1.82 -17.23
C HIS A 162 -6.57 -2.62 -16.04
N ASN A 163 -6.46 -3.93 -16.20
CA ASN A 163 -6.03 -4.92 -15.21
C ASN A 163 -5.05 -5.94 -15.84
N TRP A 164 -4.62 -6.94 -15.07
CA TRP A 164 -3.67 -7.97 -15.54
C TRP A 164 -4.15 -8.71 -16.80
N THR A 165 -5.44 -8.99 -16.94
CA THR A 165 -5.97 -9.68 -18.12
C THR A 165 -5.92 -8.83 -19.38
N HIS A 166 -6.08 -7.50 -19.26
CA HIS A 166 -5.88 -6.57 -20.38
C HIS A 166 -4.40 -6.50 -20.76
N ILE A 167 -3.50 -6.36 -19.79
CA ILE A 167 -2.04 -6.44 -20.01
C ILE A 167 -1.64 -7.72 -20.76
N PHE A 168 -2.19 -8.87 -20.37
CA PHE A 168 -1.98 -10.13 -21.08
C PHE A 168 -2.54 -10.11 -22.51
N ASP A 169 -3.78 -9.65 -22.72
CA ASP A 169 -4.40 -9.60 -24.06
C ASP A 169 -3.59 -8.71 -25.03
N VAL A 170 -3.10 -7.56 -24.56
CA VAL A 170 -2.26 -6.65 -25.34
C VAL A 170 -0.87 -7.24 -25.58
N THR A 171 -0.25 -7.89 -24.60
CA THR A 171 1.06 -8.57 -24.78
C THR A 171 0.97 -9.68 -25.82
N GLN A 172 -0.02 -10.56 -25.69
CA GLN A 172 -0.28 -11.65 -26.63
C GLN A 172 -0.65 -11.12 -28.02
N THR A 173 -1.48 -10.08 -28.11
CA THR A 173 -1.91 -9.55 -29.40
C THR A 173 -0.79 -8.76 -30.10
N THR A 174 0.07 -8.07 -29.36
CA THR A 174 1.28 -7.42 -29.90
C THR A 174 2.18 -8.46 -30.54
N TYR A 175 2.46 -9.56 -29.83
CA TYR A 175 3.22 -10.70 -30.35
C TYR A 175 2.56 -11.31 -31.60
N CYS A 176 1.26 -11.62 -31.53
CA CYS A 176 0.48 -12.18 -32.64
C CYS A 176 0.53 -11.31 -33.91
N LEU A 177 0.29 -10.00 -33.79
CA LEU A 177 0.26 -9.09 -34.94
C LEU A 177 1.67 -8.90 -35.53
N ALA A 178 2.69 -8.73 -34.68
CA ALA A 178 4.07 -8.59 -35.12
C ALA A 178 4.61 -9.85 -35.83
N CYS A 179 4.19 -11.05 -35.41
CA CYS A 179 4.45 -12.28 -36.17
C CYS A 179 3.66 -12.31 -37.49
N LYS A 180 2.36 -11.97 -37.48
CA LYS A 180 1.50 -12.05 -38.67
C LYS A 180 1.95 -11.13 -39.82
N CYS A 181 2.51 -9.96 -39.53
CA CYS A 181 3.08 -9.05 -40.53
C CYS A 181 4.60 -9.23 -40.73
N GLY A 182 5.21 -10.30 -40.20
CA GLY A 182 6.64 -10.56 -40.30
C GLY A 182 7.52 -9.43 -39.75
N LEU A 183 7.01 -8.60 -38.83
CA LEU A 183 7.82 -7.59 -38.15
C LEU A 183 8.76 -8.25 -37.15
N MET A 184 8.28 -9.24 -36.39
CA MET A 184 9.06 -9.94 -35.36
C MET A 184 10.39 -10.49 -35.91
N ASP A 185 10.37 -11.06 -37.12
CA ASP A 185 11.56 -11.61 -37.79
C ASP A 185 12.57 -10.53 -38.21
N ARG A 186 12.11 -9.29 -38.43
CA ARG A 186 12.94 -8.12 -38.80
C ARG A 186 13.55 -7.39 -37.60
N LEU A 187 13.00 -7.56 -36.40
CA LEU A 187 13.49 -6.91 -35.18
C LEU A 187 14.73 -7.64 -34.63
N SER A 188 15.71 -6.86 -34.15
CA SER A 188 16.83 -7.37 -33.35
C SER A 188 16.35 -7.92 -32.00
N SER A 189 17.15 -8.74 -31.32
CA SER A 189 16.81 -9.30 -29.99
C SER A 189 16.45 -8.20 -28.98
N MET A 190 17.19 -7.08 -28.99
CA MET A 190 16.92 -5.88 -28.19
C MET A 190 15.56 -5.26 -28.51
N GLN A 191 15.21 -5.14 -29.78
CA GLN A 191 13.94 -4.58 -30.24
C GLN A 191 12.74 -5.51 -29.92
N ARG A 192 12.91 -6.83 -30.06
CA ARG A 192 11.90 -7.82 -29.64
C ARG A 192 11.64 -7.73 -28.14
N PHE A 193 12.71 -7.67 -27.35
CA PHE A 193 12.63 -7.50 -25.90
C PHE A 193 11.94 -6.18 -25.53
N ALA A 194 12.29 -5.06 -26.19
CA ALA A 194 11.65 -3.76 -25.97
C ALA A 194 10.15 -3.79 -26.30
N LEU A 195 9.75 -4.38 -27.43
CA LEU A 195 8.35 -4.47 -27.84
C LEU A 195 7.48 -5.26 -26.84
N ILE A 196 7.92 -6.46 -26.46
CA ILE A 196 7.16 -7.31 -25.52
C ILE A 196 7.16 -6.72 -24.11
N THR A 197 8.28 -6.16 -23.64
CA THR A 197 8.36 -5.47 -22.34
C THR A 197 7.43 -4.25 -22.30
N SER A 198 7.37 -3.48 -23.40
CA SER A 198 6.46 -2.33 -23.50
C SER A 198 5.00 -2.76 -23.42
N ALA A 199 4.61 -3.79 -24.18
CA ALA A 199 3.25 -4.32 -24.15
C ALA A 199 2.87 -4.87 -22.76
N LEU A 200 3.81 -5.53 -22.07
CA LEU A 200 3.62 -6.03 -20.71
C LEU A 200 3.48 -4.91 -19.66
N CYS A 201 4.06 -3.72 -19.91
CA CYS A 201 4.09 -2.63 -18.93
C CYS A 201 3.22 -1.42 -19.29
N HIS A 202 2.51 -1.41 -20.43
CA HIS A 202 1.93 -0.19 -21.00
C HIS A 202 0.91 0.53 -20.10
N ASP A 203 0.18 -0.20 -19.26
CA ASP A 203 -0.79 0.31 -18.28
C ASP A 203 -0.42 -0.05 -16.82
N LEU A 204 0.88 -0.20 -16.52
CA LEU A 204 1.35 -0.62 -15.19
C LEU A 204 0.95 0.37 -14.08
N GLU A 205 0.22 -0.11 -13.07
CA GLU A 205 -0.42 0.70 -12.00
C GLU A 205 -1.56 1.64 -12.48
N HIS A 206 -2.22 1.36 -13.62
CA HIS A 206 -3.34 2.19 -14.11
C HIS A 206 -4.46 2.37 -13.05
N PRO A 207 -4.90 3.62 -12.76
CA PRO A 207 -5.78 3.94 -11.63
C PRO A 207 -7.28 3.76 -11.90
N GLY A 208 -7.66 3.30 -13.09
CA GLY A 208 -9.06 3.15 -13.49
C GLY A 208 -9.72 4.44 -14.01
N VAL A 209 -8.93 5.47 -14.30
CA VAL A 209 -9.37 6.81 -14.75
C VAL A 209 -8.36 7.41 -15.73
N ASN A 210 -8.83 8.21 -16.68
CA ASN A 210 -8.01 8.74 -17.79
C ASN A 210 -7.22 10.02 -17.46
N ASN A 211 -6.30 10.39 -18.37
CA ASN A 211 -5.46 11.60 -18.27
C ASN A 211 -6.28 12.90 -17.99
N LEU A 212 -7.47 13.05 -18.58
CA LEU A 212 -8.34 14.22 -18.35
C LEU A 212 -8.88 14.27 -16.92
N PHE A 213 -9.25 13.13 -16.33
CA PHE A 213 -9.65 13.03 -14.93
C PHE A 213 -8.51 13.44 -14.00
N LEU A 214 -7.28 12.97 -14.25
CA LEU A 214 -6.12 13.32 -13.42
C LEU A 214 -5.88 14.83 -13.38
N ILE A 215 -5.94 15.49 -14.54
CA ILE A 215 -5.82 16.95 -14.66
C ILE A 215 -6.95 17.67 -13.89
N ARG A 216 -8.20 17.27 -14.10
CA ARG A 216 -9.37 17.88 -13.44
C ARG A 216 -9.38 17.68 -11.92
N SER A 217 -8.99 16.50 -11.45
CA SER A 217 -8.90 16.15 -10.03
C SER A 217 -7.63 16.66 -9.34
N ARG A 218 -6.69 17.25 -10.09
CA ARG A 218 -5.39 17.74 -9.61
C ARG A 218 -4.55 16.64 -8.94
N SER A 219 -4.51 15.46 -9.55
CA SER A 219 -3.67 14.35 -9.11
C SER A 219 -2.19 14.75 -9.02
N SER A 220 -1.45 14.15 -8.08
CA SER A 220 -0.01 14.38 -7.92
C SER A 220 0.80 14.01 -9.18
N LEU A 221 0.31 13.06 -9.99
CA LEU A 221 0.92 12.69 -11.27
C LEU A 221 0.95 13.85 -12.27
N VAL A 222 -0.01 14.78 -12.21
CA VAL A 222 -0.09 15.97 -13.06
C VAL A 222 1.14 16.86 -12.85
N ALA A 223 1.49 17.12 -11.59
CA ALA A 223 2.65 17.93 -11.21
C ALA A 223 3.98 17.26 -11.56
N LEU A 224 4.03 15.92 -11.60
CA LEU A 224 5.22 15.16 -11.96
C LEU A 224 5.47 15.14 -13.48
N TYR A 225 4.40 15.04 -14.29
CA TYR A 225 4.51 14.79 -15.72
C TYR A 225 4.11 15.96 -16.64
N ASN A 226 3.65 17.09 -16.08
CA ASN A 226 3.33 18.34 -16.77
C ASN A 226 2.29 18.15 -17.90
N ASP A 227 1.06 17.80 -17.51
CA ASP A 227 -0.17 17.79 -18.33
C ASP A 227 -0.16 16.96 -19.63
N THR A 228 0.91 16.20 -19.90
CA THR A 228 1.16 15.55 -21.19
C THR A 228 1.43 14.06 -20.98
N SER A 229 0.62 13.18 -21.58
CA SER A 229 0.73 11.71 -21.50
C SER A 229 1.07 11.22 -20.07
N ILE A 230 0.26 11.65 -19.10
CA ILE A 230 0.57 11.55 -17.67
C ILE A 230 0.66 10.08 -17.24
N LEU A 231 -0.34 9.28 -17.63
CA LEU A 231 -0.42 7.85 -17.38
C LEU A 231 0.69 7.09 -18.10
N GLU A 232 0.89 7.33 -19.39
CA GLU A 232 1.85 6.60 -20.22
C GLU A 232 3.31 6.86 -19.78
N LYS A 233 3.61 8.07 -19.29
CA LYS A 233 4.87 8.38 -18.60
C LYS A 233 4.97 7.70 -17.22
N HIS A 234 3.87 7.55 -16.49
CA HIS A 234 3.84 6.83 -15.22
C HIS A 234 4.11 5.33 -15.41
N HIS A 235 3.43 4.71 -16.36
CA HIS A 235 3.61 3.31 -16.75
C HIS A 235 5.06 3.04 -17.19
N SER A 236 5.61 3.92 -18.03
CA SER A 236 7.03 3.90 -18.41
C SER A 236 7.97 4.01 -17.20
N PHE A 237 7.71 4.95 -16.27
CA PHE A 237 8.52 5.13 -15.07
C PHE A 237 8.51 3.87 -14.19
N ARG A 238 7.32 3.29 -13.95
CA ARG A 238 7.14 2.06 -13.16
C ARG A 238 7.81 0.84 -13.81
N ALA A 239 7.80 0.76 -15.14
CA ALA A 239 8.50 -0.30 -15.86
C ALA A 239 10.01 -0.27 -15.55
N PHE A 240 10.65 0.91 -15.65
CA PHE A 240 12.08 1.05 -15.34
C PHE A 240 12.39 0.89 -13.85
N GLU A 241 11.55 1.39 -12.95
CA GLU A 241 11.69 1.16 -11.50
C GLU A 241 11.65 -0.35 -11.16
N LEU A 242 10.78 -1.12 -11.84
CA LEU A 242 10.69 -2.56 -11.64
C LEU A 242 11.88 -3.31 -12.25
N MET A 243 12.27 -2.98 -13.49
CA MET A 243 13.41 -3.61 -14.17
C MET A 243 14.76 -3.36 -13.48
N LEU A 244 14.94 -2.19 -12.86
CA LEU A 244 16.16 -1.79 -12.14
C LEU A 244 16.15 -2.17 -10.65
N ASN A 245 15.08 -2.80 -10.15
CA ASN A 245 15.02 -3.25 -8.76
C ASN A 245 16.08 -4.35 -8.54
N SER A 246 16.87 -4.28 -7.46
CA SER A 246 17.95 -5.24 -7.17
C SER A 246 17.49 -6.71 -7.11
N ASN A 247 16.22 -6.96 -6.81
CA ASN A 247 15.65 -8.31 -6.72
C ASN A 247 15.17 -8.84 -8.08
N ILE A 248 15.22 -8.03 -9.15
CA ILE A 248 14.82 -8.40 -10.52
C ILE A 248 16.01 -8.20 -11.46
N ASP A 249 16.60 -7.01 -11.43
CA ASP A 249 17.87 -6.65 -12.06
C ASP A 249 17.94 -7.08 -13.53
N LEU A 250 16.92 -6.69 -14.30
CA LEU A 250 16.70 -7.17 -15.67
C LEU A 250 17.70 -6.60 -16.69
N LEU A 251 18.35 -5.48 -16.35
CA LEU A 251 19.14 -4.65 -17.26
C LEU A 251 20.62 -4.54 -16.88
N SER A 252 21.13 -5.26 -15.87
CA SER A 252 22.54 -5.16 -15.44
C SER A 252 23.57 -5.60 -16.47
N GLY A 253 23.18 -6.48 -17.41
CA GLY A 253 24.04 -6.89 -18.52
C GLY A 253 24.21 -5.84 -19.63
N PHE A 254 23.49 -4.72 -19.58
CA PHE A 254 23.48 -3.73 -20.66
C PHE A 254 24.61 -2.71 -20.47
N SER A 255 25.35 -2.40 -21.54
CA SER A 255 26.21 -1.23 -21.56
C SER A 255 25.38 0.08 -21.44
N PRO A 256 26.00 1.22 -21.08
CA PRO A 256 25.30 2.50 -20.98
C PRO A 256 24.58 2.91 -22.27
N ASP A 257 25.15 2.59 -23.43
CA ASP A 257 24.59 2.91 -24.75
C ASP A 257 23.39 1.99 -25.08
N GLU A 258 23.50 0.68 -24.82
CA GLU A 258 22.41 -0.28 -24.98
C GLU A 258 21.23 0.03 -24.05
N TYR A 259 21.51 0.42 -22.80
CA TYR A 259 20.49 0.88 -21.86
C TYR A 259 19.80 2.15 -22.35
N ALA A 260 20.55 3.12 -22.90
CA ALA A 260 19.98 4.34 -23.46
C ALA A 260 19.10 4.06 -24.68
N GLU A 261 19.52 3.18 -25.59
CA GLU A 261 18.75 2.77 -26.77
C GLU A 261 17.47 2.01 -26.37
N PHE A 262 17.59 0.97 -25.53
CA PHE A 262 16.45 0.21 -25.02
C PHE A 262 15.44 1.10 -24.30
N ARG A 263 15.93 2.01 -23.45
CA ARG A 263 15.09 2.96 -22.71
C ARG A 263 14.35 3.91 -23.64
N ALA A 264 15.01 4.41 -24.69
CA ALA A 264 14.37 5.25 -25.69
C ALA A 264 13.25 4.49 -26.43
N MET A 265 13.51 3.25 -26.84
CA MET A 265 12.50 2.41 -27.51
C MET A 265 11.29 2.13 -26.63
N VAL A 266 11.49 1.62 -25.40
CA VAL A 266 10.37 1.28 -24.50
C VAL A 266 9.52 2.51 -24.17
N MET A 267 10.15 3.66 -23.91
CA MET A 267 9.41 4.90 -23.69
C MET A 267 8.62 5.34 -24.93
N SER A 268 9.18 5.24 -26.15
CA SER A 268 8.46 5.63 -27.38
C SER A 268 7.25 4.73 -27.63
N ILE A 269 7.42 3.41 -27.42
CA ILE A 269 6.37 2.40 -27.63
C ILE A 269 5.23 2.57 -26.60
N ILE A 270 5.53 2.77 -25.30
CA ILE A 270 4.48 3.04 -24.30
C ILE A 270 3.81 4.40 -24.56
N LEU A 271 4.56 5.46 -24.89
CA LEU A 271 3.98 6.76 -25.25
C LEU A 271 3.14 6.75 -26.53
N ALA A 272 3.14 5.65 -27.30
CA ALA A 272 2.29 5.48 -28.46
C ALA A 272 0.87 5.00 -28.10
N THR A 273 0.62 4.44 -26.92
CA THR A 273 -0.73 4.01 -26.50
C THR A 273 -1.67 5.20 -26.27
N ASP A 274 -1.14 6.34 -25.79
CA ASP A 274 -1.88 7.60 -25.56
C ASP A 274 -2.84 7.93 -26.72
N MET A 275 -4.13 7.91 -26.42
CA MET A 275 -5.18 8.18 -27.40
C MET A 275 -5.35 9.66 -27.72
N ALA A 276 -4.83 10.59 -26.91
CA ALA A 276 -4.71 12.00 -27.27
C ALA A 276 -3.73 12.19 -28.45
N ARG A 277 -2.73 11.30 -28.58
CA ARG A 277 -1.78 11.28 -29.70
C ARG A 277 -2.29 10.56 -30.95
N HIS A 278 -3.48 9.96 -30.93
CA HIS A 278 -4.03 9.20 -32.06
C HIS A 278 -4.03 9.99 -33.39
N GLY A 279 -4.31 11.30 -33.34
CA GLY A 279 -4.24 12.18 -34.52
C GLY A 279 -2.83 12.33 -35.13
N GLU A 280 -1.78 12.30 -34.30
CA GLU A 280 -0.38 12.31 -34.73
C GLU A 280 -0.06 11.02 -35.52
N TYR A 281 -0.48 9.86 -34.99
CA TYR A 281 -0.31 8.57 -35.65
C TYR A 281 -1.09 8.47 -36.95
N MET A 282 -2.32 9.00 -37.01
CA MET A 282 -3.09 9.10 -38.25
C MET A 282 -2.41 10.01 -39.28
N ALA A 283 -1.77 11.11 -38.86
CA ALA A 283 -1.01 11.97 -39.77
C ALA A 283 0.24 11.26 -40.34
N LYS A 284 1.01 10.56 -39.49
CA LYS A 284 2.16 9.74 -39.93
C LYS A 284 1.73 8.64 -40.90
N LEU A 285 0.69 7.86 -40.55
CA LEU A 285 0.13 6.82 -41.42
C LEU A 285 -0.36 7.39 -42.76
N ASN A 286 -0.98 8.58 -42.77
CA ASN A 286 -1.38 9.23 -44.02
C ASN A 286 -0.19 9.61 -44.90
N ALA A 287 0.89 10.13 -44.31
CA ALA A 287 2.12 10.45 -45.05
C ALA A 287 2.78 9.19 -45.65
N TYR A 288 2.89 8.10 -44.89
CA TYR A 288 3.48 6.85 -45.37
C TYR A 288 2.58 6.04 -46.32
N THR A 289 1.28 6.33 -46.37
CA THR A 289 0.32 5.72 -47.31
C THR A 289 -0.08 6.65 -48.45
N ASP A 290 0.71 7.71 -48.70
CA ASP A 290 0.50 8.60 -49.84
C ASP A 290 0.67 7.81 -51.16
N PRO A 291 -0.33 7.84 -52.08
CA PRO A 291 -0.22 7.23 -53.41
C PRO A 291 1.02 7.62 -54.22
N ALA A 292 1.66 8.76 -53.93
CA ALA A 292 2.89 9.21 -54.58
C ALA A 292 4.16 8.45 -54.13
N ILE A 293 4.14 7.78 -52.98
CA ILE A 293 5.24 6.92 -52.52
C ILE A 293 5.07 5.53 -53.15
N ALA A 294 6.12 4.98 -53.77
CA ALA A 294 6.09 3.63 -54.36
C ALA A 294 5.79 2.57 -53.28
N GLU A 295 5.05 1.51 -53.64
CA GLU A 295 4.62 0.48 -52.68
C GLU A 295 5.80 -0.22 -51.99
N GLU A 296 6.90 -0.44 -52.72
CA GLU A 296 8.17 -0.98 -52.21
C GLU A 296 8.84 -0.11 -51.15
N ASP A 297 8.67 1.22 -51.24
CA ASP A 297 9.21 2.21 -50.31
C ASP A 297 8.42 2.34 -49.00
N ARG A 298 7.18 1.85 -48.96
CA ARG A 298 6.29 1.90 -47.77
C ARG A 298 6.61 0.83 -46.73
N ARG A 299 7.52 -0.11 -47.04
CA ARG A 299 7.84 -1.23 -46.16
C ARG A 299 8.47 -0.75 -44.85
N ILE A 300 7.95 -1.21 -43.71
CA ILE A 300 8.53 -0.98 -42.37
C ILE A 300 9.96 -1.54 -42.31
N GLY A 301 10.92 -0.72 -41.85
CA GLY A 301 12.36 -0.97 -41.93
C GLY A 301 12.98 -0.58 -43.28
N GLY A 302 12.22 0.04 -44.18
CA GLY A 302 12.69 0.59 -45.46
C GLY A 302 13.16 2.04 -45.35
N GLN A 303 13.44 2.68 -46.49
CA GLN A 303 14.02 4.04 -46.55
C GLN A 303 13.10 5.12 -45.94
N HIS A 304 11.79 4.91 -45.95
CA HIS A 304 10.81 5.93 -45.53
C HIS A 304 10.13 5.63 -44.19
N VAL A 305 10.07 4.36 -43.76
CA VAL A 305 9.32 3.94 -42.55
C VAL A 305 10.24 3.13 -41.64
N ASP A 306 10.60 3.68 -40.49
CA ASP A 306 11.52 3.01 -39.55
C ASP A 306 10.85 1.86 -38.76
N LEU A 307 11.68 1.03 -38.10
CA LEU A 307 11.23 -0.11 -37.30
C LEU A 307 10.51 0.32 -36.00
N THR A 308 10.88 1.48 -35.43
CA THR A 308 10.29 1.99 -34.18
C THR A 308 8.82 2.35 -34.39
N PHE A 309 8.50 3.07 -35.46
CA PHE A 309 7.13 3.36 -35.85
C PHE A 309 6.32 2.07 -36.11
N GLY A 310 6.96 1.02 -36.64
CA GLY A 310 6.34 -0.30 -36.75
C GLY A 310 5.98 -0.91 -35.40
N MET A 311 6.86 -0.85 -34.41
CA MET A 311 6.60 -1.30 -33.03
C MET A 311 5.48 -0.48 -32.38
N GLU A 312 5.47 0.85 -32.58
CA GLU A 312 4.41 1.76 -32.11
C GLU A 312 3.04 1.44 -32.72
N ILE A 313 2.97 1.07 -34.01
CA ILE A 313 1.72 0.59 -34.63
C ILE A 313 1.29 -0.75 -34.03
N MET A 314 2.20 -1.69 -33.81
CA MET A 314 1.84 -3.02 -33.28
C MET A 314 1.21 -2.91 -31.89
N ILE A 315 1.80 -2.14 -30.96
CA ILE A 315 1.21 -1.96 -29.64
C ILE A 315 -0.11 -1.21 -29.70
N LYS A 316 -0.25 -0.15 -30.51
CA LYS A 316 -1.49 0.63 -30.59
C LYS A 316 -2.64 -0.15 -31.26
N CYS A 317 -2.32 -1.06 -32.18
CA CYS A 317 -3.25 -2.07 -32.67
C CYS A 317 -3.60 -3.12 -31.60
N ALA A 318 -2.65 -3.55 -30.77
CA ALA A 318 -2.89 -4.56 -29.74
C ALA A 318 -3.74 -4.04 -28.57
N ASP A 319 -3.42 -2.83 -28.09
CA ASP A 319 -4.15 -2.06 -27.07
C ASP A 319 -5.64 -1.90 -27.42
N THR A 320 -5.92 -1.53 -28.67
CA THR A 320 -7.30 -1.41 -29.18
C THR A 320 -7.88 -2.73 -29.74
N SER A 321 -7.20 -3.86 -29.59
CA SER A 321 -7.51 -5.09 -30.36
C SER A 321 -8.76 -5.83 -29.95
N ASN A 322 -9.39 -5.53 -28.81
CA ASN A 322 -10.60 -6.22 -28.38
C ASN A 322 -11.73 -6.18 -29.44
N VAL A 323 -11.73 -5.13 -30.27
CA VAL A 323 -12.65 -4.96 -31.42
C VAL A 323 -12.41 -5.94 -32.59
N LEU A 324 -11.24 -6.58 -32.63
CA LEU A 324 -10.84 -7.59 -33.62
C LEU A 324 -11.15 -9.02 -33.18
N LYS A 325 -11.29 -9.23 -31.86
CA LYS A 325 -11.56 -10.55 -31.27
C LYS A 325 -12.95 -11.06 -31.74
N PRO A 326 -13.21 -12.38 -31.70
CA PRO A 326 -14.55 -12.91 -31.95
C PRO A 326 -15.64 -12.16 -31.17
N PHE A 327 -16.80 -11.91 -31.78
CA PHE A 327 -17.81 -11.00 -31.22
C PHE A 327 -18.25 -11.33 -29.77
N ASN A 328 -18.28 -12.62 -29.42
CA ASN A 328 -18.58 -13.12 -28.07
C ASN A 328 -17.51 -12.76 -27.02
N VAL A 329 -16.28 -12.46 -27.45
CA VAL A 329 -15.18 -11.94 -26.62
C VAL A 329 -15.20 -10.41 -26.64
N ALA A 330 -15.31 -9.81 -27.84
CA ALA A 330 -15.36 -8.35 -28.02
C ALA A 330 -16.45 -7.68 -27.17
N LYS A 331 -17.64 -8.30 -27.05
CA LYS A 331 -18.73 -7.76 -26.23
C LYS A 331 -18.49 -7.81 -24.72
N LYS A 332 -17.68 -8.76 -24.22
CA LYS A 332 -17.27 -8.80 -22.80
C LYS A 332 -16.33 -7.63 -22.48
N TRP A 333 -15.35 -7.39 -23.35
CA TRP A 333 -14.43 -6.27 -23.26
C TRP A 333 -15.15 -4.92 -23.40
N ALA A 334 -16.13 -4.83 -24.29
CA ALA A 334 -16.99 -3.66 -24.43
C ALA A 334 -17.74 -3.30 -23.13
N VAL A 335 -18.25 -4.31 -22.39
CA VAL A 335 -18.84 -4.07 -21.06
C VAL A 335 -17.78 -3.61 -20.06
N ARG A 336 -16.61 -4.27 -20.01
CA ARG A 336 -15.50 -3.89 -19.11
C ARG A 336 -15.04 -2.44 -19.30
N VAL A 337 -14.73 -2.02 -20.53
CA VAL A 337 -14.26 -0.64 -20.80
C VAL A 337 -15.34 0.41 -20.50
N THR A 338 -16.60 0.09 -20.80
CA THR A 338 -17.71 1.01 -20.51
C THR A 338 -18.07 1.03 -19.02
N ASP A 339 -17.92 -0.06 -18.28
CA ASP A 339 -18.04 -0.04 -16.82
C ASP A 339 -16.99 0.86 -16.19
N GLU A 340 -15.75 0.80 -16.65
CA GLU A 340 -14.67 1.66 -16.13
C GLU A 340 -14.90 3.15 -16.48
N PHE A 341 -15.26 3.47 -17.73
CA PHE A 341 -15.67 4.84 -18.10
C PHE A 341 -16.83 5.32 -17.24
N PHE A 342 -17.83 4.47 -16.99
CA PHE A 342 -18.99 4.85 -16.19
C PHE A 342 -18.66 5.01 -14.70
N LEU A 343 -17.70 4.24 -14.15
CA LEU A 343 -17.15 4.48 -12.81
C LEU A 343 -16.39 5.81 -12.74
N GLN A 344 -15.58 6.15 -13.75
CA GLN A 344 -14.97 7.48 -13.85
C GLN A 344 -16.04 8.58 -13.84
N GLY A 345 -17.12 8.43 -14.63
CA GLY A 345 -18.18 9.44 -14.69
C GLY A 345 -18.95 9.61 -13.38
N ASP A 346 -19.07 8.53 -12.60
CA ASP A 346 -19.64 8.59 -11.25
C ASP A 346 -18.68 9.27 -10.26
N LEU A 347 -17.37 9.03 -10.36
CA LEU A 347 -16.34 9.75 -9.60
C LEU A 347 -16.28 11.24 -9.95
N GLU A 348 -16.43 11.61 -11.22
CA GLU A 348 -16.52 13.01 -11.67
C GLU A 348 -17.74 13.68 -11.05
N ARG A 349 -18.91 13.03 -11.11
CA ARG A 349 -20.15 13.51 -10.46
C ARG A 349 -19.97 13.67 -8.95
N ALA A 350 -19.37 12.69 -8.27
CA ALA A 350 -19.16 12.69 -6.83
C ALA A 350 -18.17 13.78 -6.35
N ASN A 351 -17.22 14.17 -7.21
CA ASN A 351 -16.26 15.24 -6.95
C ASN A 351 -16.75 16.63 -7.40
N GLY A 352 -17.99 16.76 -7.89
CA GLY A 352 -18.52 18.02 -8.40
C GLY A 352 -17.83 18.52 -9.67
N MET A 353 -17.17 17.61 -10.41
CA MET A 353 -16.52 17.90 -11.67
C MET A 353 -17.53 17.83 -12.84
N GLU A 354 -17.21 18.48 -13.95
CA GLU A 354 -17.92 18.24 -15.20
C GLU A 354 -17.70 16.77 -15.62
N ILE A 355 -18.81 16.02 -15.76
CA ILE A 355 -18.75 14.62 -16.18
C ILE A 355 -18.33 14.56 -17.65
N THR A 356 -17.27 13.83 -17.93
CA THR A 356 -16.78 13.55 -19.28
C THR A 356 -17.90 12.91 -20.11
N PRO A 357 -18.27 13.45 -21.28
CA PRO A 357 -19.49 13.03 -21.97
C PRO A 357 -19.61 11.54 -22.28
N THR A 358 -18.50 10.85 -22.57
CA THR A 358 -18.44 9.39 -22.81
C THR A 358 -18.56 8.55 -21.53
N CYS A 359 -18.27 9.15 -20.38
CA CYS A 359 -18.28 8.53 -19.05
C CYS A 359 -19.66 8.63 -18.37
N ASN A 360 -20.60 9.42 -18.91
CA ASN A 360 -21.89 9.65 -18.28
C ASN A 360 -22.94 8.58 -18.62
N ARG A 361 -23.03 7.54 -17.77
CA ARG A 361 -24.03 6.45 -17.85
C ARG A 361 -25.51 6.85 -17.82
N GLN A 362 -25.83 8.15 -17.68
CA GLN A 362 -27.21 8.67 -17.73
C GLN A 362 -27.61 9.17 -19.12
N ILE A 363 -26.65 9.34 -20.03
CA ILE A 363 -26.87 9.86 -21.40
C ILE A 363 -26.14 9.06 -22.48
N GLN A 364 -25.31 8.09 -22.10
CA GLN A 364 -24.58 7.20 -23.00
C GLN A 364 -25.03 5.75 -22.83
N GLU A 365 -25.26 5.10 -23.96
CA GLU A 365 -25.50 3.66 -24.08
C GLU A 365 -24.19 2.98 -24.52
N ARG A 366 -23.85 1.84 -23.92
CA ARG A 366 -22.62 1.08 -24.21
C ARG A 366 -22.54 0.68 -25.68
N VAL A 367 -23.64 0.18 -26.24
CA VAL A 367 -23.71 -0.21 -27.65
C VAL A 367 -23.48 0.99 -28.57
N SER A 368 -23.99 2.18 -28.21
CA SER A 368 -23.78 3.41 -28.99
C SER A 368 -22.32 3.86 -28.92
N LEU A 369 -21.69 3.80 -27.75
CA LEU A 369 -20.25 4.08 -27.59
C LEU A 369 -19.40 3.12 -28.44
N GLN A 370 -19.72 1.82 -28.42
CA GLN A 370 -19.03 0.82 -29.26
C GLN A 370 -19.21 1.11 -30.75
N LYS A 371 -20.45 1.30 -31.23
CA LYS A 371 -20.73 1.65 -32.64
C LYS A 371 -19.91 2.87 -33.09
N GLY A 372 -19.88 3.93 -32.28
CA GLY A 372 -19.06 5.12 -32.54
C GLY A 372 -17.55 4.86 -32.55
N PHE A 373 -17.03 4.02 -31.65
CA PHE A 373 -15.60 3.67 -31.60
C PHE A 373 -15.15 2.92 -32.85
N TYR A 374 -15.94 1.97 -33.33
CA TYR A 374 -15.72 1.29 -34.60
C TYR A 374 -15.77 2.25 -35.79
N ASP A 375 -16.81 3.09 -35.88
CA ASP A 375 -17.07 3.94 -37.04
C ASP A 375 -16.09 5.12 -37.17
N PHE A 376 -15.69 5.74 -36.05
CA PHE A 376 -14.95 7.01 -36.05
C PHE A 376 -13.49 6.92 -35.60
N VAL A 377 -13.07 5.83 -34.94
CA VAL A 377 -11.69 5.66 -34.45
C VAL A 377 -11.02 4.46 -35.11
N ILE A 378 -11.56 3.26 -34.91
CA ILE A 378 -10.91 2.00 -35.28
C ILE A 378 -10.98 1.75 -36.78
N GLY A 379 -12.15 1.86 -37.43
CA GLY A 379 -12.29 1.67 -38.87
C GLY A 379 -11.34 2.54 -39.70
N PRO A 380 -11.26 3.86 -39.47
CA PRO A 380 -10.29 4.74 -40.14
C PRO A 380 -8.83 4.36 -39.86
N TYR A 381 -8.49 4.03 -38.60
CA TYR A 381 -7.13 3.68 -38.21
C TYR A 381 -6.66 2.38 -38.86
N TYR A 382 -7.43 1.30 -38.74
CA TYR A 382 -7.08 0.02 -39.35
C TYR A 382 -7.10 0.05 -40.87
N SER A 383 -7.89 0.94 -41.49
CA SER A 383 -7.84 1.12 -42.96
C SER A 383 -6.49 1.68 -43.40
N LYS A 384 -5.88 2.52 -42.56
CA LYS A 384 -4.55 3.10 -42.81
C LYS A 384 -3.42 2.14 -42.43
N VAL A 385 -3.58 1.38 -41.34
CA VAL A 385 -2.64 0.30 -41.00
C VAL A 385 -2.63 -0.78 -42.09
N ALA A 386 -3.79 -1.21 -42.60
CA ALA A 386 -3.88 -2.19 -43.70
C ALA A 386 -3.25 -1.71 -45.02
N ALA A 387 -3.28 -0.40 -45.29
CA ALA A 387 -2.62 0.20 -46.46
C ALA A 387 -1.08 0.30 -46.32
N LEU A 388 -0.56 0.21 -45.09
CA LEU A 388 0.87 0.16 -44.79
C LEU A 388 1.38 -1.28 -44.57
N LEU A 389 0.52 -2.16 -44.08
CA LEU A 389 0.76 -3.58 -43.78
C LEU A 389 -0.37 -4.44 -44.39
N PRO A 390 -0.28 -4.78 -45.69
CA PRO A 390 -1.28 -5.57 -46.39
C PRO A 390 -1.57 -6.95 -45.74
N GLU A 391 -0.60 -7.52 -45.02
CA GLU A 391 -0.75 -8.76 -44.25
C GLU A 391 -1.83 -8.65 -43.15
N LEU A 392 -2.12 -7.43 -42.70
CA LEU A 392 -3.14 -7.10 -41.71
C LEU A 392 -4.47 -6.63 -42.34
N ALA A 393 -4.62 -6.61 -43.66
CA ALA A 393 -5.85 -6.17 -44.32
C ALA A 393 -7.09 -6.99 -43.89
N SER A 394 -6.91 -8.29 -43.61
CA SER A 394 -7.95 -9.19 -43.08
C SER A 394 -8.58 -8.72 -41.75
N LEU A 395 -7.93 -7.85 -40.99
CA LEU A 395 -8.48 -7.29 -39.75
C LEU A 395 -9.67 -6.36 -40.00
N LEU A 396 -9.73 -5.73 -41.18
CA LEU A 396 -10.86 -4.88 -41.57
C LEU A 396 -12.18 -5.66 -41.69
N ASP A 397 -12.11 -6.93 -42.07
CA ASP A 397 -13.31 -7.76 -42.20
C ASP A 397 -13.84 -8.17 -40.82
N SER A 398 -12.95 -8.45 -39.86
CA SER A 398 -13.34 -8.62 -38.44
C SER A 398 -14.00 -7.36 -37.87
N ILE A 399 -13.46 -6.17 -38.17
CA ILE A 399 -14.04 -4.88 -37.76
C ILE A 399 -15.45 -4.70 -38.35
N LYS A 400 -15.63 -4.94 -39.66
CA LYS A 400 -16.95 -4.85 -40.33
C LYS A 400 -17.96 -5.82 -39.71
N VAL A 401 -17.60 -7.11 -39.59
CA VAL A 401 -18.49 -8.14 -39.04
C VAL A 401 -18.90 -7.81 -37.61
N ASN A 402 -17.95 -7.46 -36.73
CA ASN A 402 -18.28 -7.08 -35.36
C ASN A 402 -19.13 -5.80 -35.29
N ARG A 403 -18.88 -4.82 -36.18
CA ARG A 403 -19.69 -3.59 -36.28
C ARG A 403 -21.11 -3.84 -36.77
N GLU A 404 -21.29 -4.78 -37.69
CA GLU A 404 -22.61 -5.22 -38.16
C GLU A 404 -23.36 -5.98 -37.06
N MET A 405 -22.69 -6.88 -36.33
CA MET A 405 -23.25 -7.60 -35.19
C MET A 405 -23.79 -6.67 -34.10
N TRP A 406 -23.12 -5.54 -33.83
CA TRP A 406 -23.62 -4.52 -32.90
C TRP A 406 -24.98 -3.91 -33.33
N ASN A 407 -25.38 -3.97 -34.60
CA ASN A 407 -26.72 -3.52 -35.01
C ASN A 407 -27.86 -4.41 -34.48
N SER A 408 -27.55 -5.66 -34.10
CA SER A 408 -28.51 -6.60 -33.51
C SER A 408 -28.63 -6.50 -31.99
N TYR A 409 -27.94 -5.56 -31.35
CA TYR A 409 -27.94 -5.37 -29.89
C TYR A 409 -28.42 -3.97 -29.51
N ASP A 410 -29.07 -3.91 -28.35
CA ASP A 410 -29.17 -2.75 -27.47
C ASP A 410 -28.50 -3.06 -26.12
N ASP A 411 -28.36 -2.07 -25.24
CA ASP A 411 -27.73 -2.24 -23.93
C ASP A 411 -28.45 -3.25 -23.05
N LYS A 412 -29.79 -3.34 -23.14
CA LYS A 412 -30.56 -4.30 -22.36
C LYS A 412 -30.23 -5.72 -22.79
N MET A 413 -30.28 -6.03 -24.08
CA MET A 413 -29.96 -7.34 -24.62
C MET A 413 -28.50 -7.73 -24.33
N LEU A 414 -27.57 -6.78 -24.44
CA LEU A 414 -26.15 -6.98 -24.09
C LEU A 414 -25.99 -7.40 -22.62
N MET A 415 -26.66 -6.70 -21.70
CA MET A 415 -26.56 -6.95 -20.26
C MET A 415 -27.35 -8.20 -19.83
N ASP A 416 -28.52 -8.47 -20.42
CA ASP A 416 -29.34 -9.66 -20.17
C ASP A 416 -28.58 -10.94 -20.58
N GLU A 417 -27.94 -10.95 -21.75
CA GLU A 417 -27.16 -12.10 -22.22
C GLU A 417 -25.88 -12.32 -21.40
N LEU A 418 -25.08 -11.27 -21.19
CA LEU A 418 -23.82 -11.40 -20.45
C LEU A 418 -24.07 -11.71 -18.97
N GLY A 419 -25.08 -11.10 -18.35
CA GLY A 419 -25.53 -11.41 -16.98
C GLY A 419 -25.97 -12.87 -16.84
N SER A 420 -26.76 -13.37 -17.80
CA SER A 420 -27.23 -14.77 -17.79
C SER A 420 -26.10 -15.78 -18.06
N SER A 421 -25.15 -15.45 -18.94
CA SER A 421 -24.05 -16.36 -19.32
C SER A 421 -22.98 -16.55 -18.24
N TYR A 422 -22.83 -15.58 -17.32
CA TYR A 422 -21.92 -15.69 -16.18
C TYR A 422 -22.54 -16.58 -15.08
N LEU A 423 -23.85 -16.43 -14.84
CA LEU A 423 -24.61 -17.29 -13.91
C LEU A 423 -24.65 -18.75 -14.37
N ALA A 424 -24.69 -19.00 -15.69
CA ALA A 424 -24.77 -20.36 -16.26
C ALA A 424 -23.50 -21.21 -16.11
N ARG A 425 -22.36 -20.66 -15.65
CA ARG A 425 -21.12 -21.42 -15.40
C ARG A 425 -20.96 -21.91 -13.97
N LEU A 426 -21.80 -21.45 -13.05
CA LEU A 426 -21.77 -21.91 -11.67
C LEU A 426 -22.68 -23.15 -11.54
N PRO A 427 -22.18 -24.29 -11.06
CA PRO A 427 -23.03 -25.46 -10.80
C PRO A 427 -24.11 -25.06 -9.79
N GLY A 428 -25.36 -25.41 -10.11
CA GLY A 428 -26.56 -24.76 -9.56
C GLY A 428 -26.57 -24.59 -8.05
N ILE A 429 -26.27 -23.37 -7.59
CA ILE A 429 -26.65 -22.89 -6.26
C ILE A 429 -28.16 -22.66 -6.33
N GLY A 430 -28.93 -23.46 -5.61
CA GLY A 430 -30.39 -23.36 -5.59
C GLY A 430 -30.84 -21.96 -5.16
N ILE A 431 -31.49 -21.23 -6.06
CA ILE A 431 -31.94 -19.84 -5.85
C ILE A 431 -33.27 -19.78 -5.06
N ASP A 432 -33.78 -20.95 -4.63
CA ASP A 432 -34.99 -21.08 -3.81
C ASP A 432 -34.63 -21.30 -2.33
N GLY A 433 -34.20 -20.23 -1.65
CA GLY A 433 -33.98 -20.22 -0.21
C GLY A 433 -33.48 -18.86 0.31
N PRO A 434 -33.77 -18.49 1.57
CA PRO A 434 -33.26 -17.24 2.15
C PRO A 434 -31.73 -17.30 2.26
N MET A 435 -31.05 -16.41 1.53
CA MET A 435 -29.59 -16.34 1.51
C MET A 435 -29.03 -16.16 2.92
N LYS A 436 -28.03 -16.99 3.25
CA LYS A 436 -27.22 -16.88 4.47
C LYS A 436 -25.82 -16.44 4.09
N LEU A 437 -25.26 -15.54 4.91
CA LEU A 437 -23.88 -15.08 4.81
C LEU A 437 -23.17 -15.36 6.14
N SER A 438 -22.06 -16.08 6.08
CA SER A 438 -21.12 -16.22 7.18
C SER A 438 -20.22 -14.98 7.22
N VAL A 439 -20.24 -14.21 8.30
CA VAL A 439 -19.52 -12.93 8.41
C VAL A 439 -18.61 -12.95 9.61
N ALA A 440 -17.37 -12.47 9.45
CA ALA A 440 -16.42 -12.26 10.53
C ALA A 440 -15.88 -10.82 10.53
N THR A 441 -15.46 -10.33 11.69
CA THR A 441 -14.68 -9.10 11.85
C THR A 441 -13.54 -9.35 12.84
N TRP A 442 -12.37 -8.80 12.56
CA TRP A 442 -11.20 -8.91 13.42
C TRP A 442 -10.32 -7.67 13.33
N ASN A 443 -10.19 -6.95 14.46
CA ASN A 443 -9.08 -6.03 14.63
C ASN A 443 -7.80 -6.85 14.80
N VAL A 444 -6.91 -6.78 13.82
CA VAL A 444 -5.61 -7.43 13.82
C VAL A 444 -4.52 -6.46 14.29
N ALA A 445 -4.84 -5.56 15.22
CA ALA A 445 -3.93 -4.57 15.81
C ALA A 445 -2.56 -5.16 16.11
N ALA A 446 -1.51 -4.35 15.89
CA ALA A 446 -0.24 -4.71 16.47
C ALA A 446 -0.38 -4.65 17.99
N VAL A 447 -0.05 -5.74 18.67
CA VAL A 447 0.54 -5.65 20.01
C VAL A 447 1.62 -4.58 19.87
N ASN A 448 1.40 -3.41 20.47
CA ASN A 448 2.21 -2.24 20.15
C ASN A 448 3.68 -2.55 20.43
N ASN A 449 4.60 -1.89 19.72
CA ASN A 449 5.99 -2.32 19.46
C ASN A 449 6.85 -2.74 20.66
N ASN A 450 6.36 -2.49 21.87
CA ASN A 450 6.75 -3.13 23.11
C ASN A 450 6.26 -4.60 23.23
N PRO A 451 7.13 -5.61 23.05
CA PRO A 451 6.77 -7.03 23.18
C PRO A 451 6.30 -7.44 24.60
N PHE A 452 6.48 -6.57 25.59
CA PHE A 452 6.05 -6.78 26.97
C PHE A 452 4.89 -5.87 27.40
N GLU A 453 4.19 -5.17 26.50
CA GLU A 453 3.13 -4.23 26.92
C GLU A 453 2.02 -4.93 27.72
N TYR A 454 1.57 -6.10 27.25
CA TYR A 454 0.51 -6.89 27.88
C TYR A 454 1.02 -8.16 28.54
N TRP A 455 0.27 -8.65 29.52
CA TRP A 455 0.43 -10.01 30.05
C TRP A 455 0.06 -11.03 28.98
N VAL A 456 1.03 -11.87 28.59
CA VAL A 456 0.89 -12.85 27.51
C VAL A 456 0.66 -14.25 28.08
N THR A 457 -0.25 -15.00 27.48
CA THR A 457 -0.36 -16.45 27.75
C THR A 457 0.82 -17.17 27.08
N HIS A 458 1.81 -17.59 27.87
CA HIS A 458 3.08 -18.15 27.43
C HIS A 458 3.29 -19.59 27.95
N GLN A 459 3.87 -20.48 27.13
CA GLN A 459 4.03 -21.90 27.47
C GLN A 459 5.19 -22.18 28.44
N SER A 460 6.32 -21.48 28.31
CA SER A 460 7.41 -21.58 29.30
C SER A 460 7.07 -20.82 30.58
N GLY A 461 7.27 -21.46 31.73
CA GLY A 461 7.19 -20.85 33.06
C GLY A 461 8.25 -19.77 33.31
N GLU A 462 9.29 -19.66 32.47
CA GLU A 462 10.30 -18.60 32.57
C GLU A 462 9.73 -17.21 32.30
N TYR A 463 8.79 -17.08 31.36
CA TYR A 463 8.08 -15.81 31.14
C TYR A 463 7.29 -15.41 32.39
N ALA A 464 6.52 -16.35 32.95
CA ALA A 464 5.77 -16.09 34.19
C ALA A 464 6.72 -15.70 35.34
N LYS A 465 7.88 -16.36 35.47
CA LYS A 465 8.91 -15.99 36.45
C LYS A 465 9.45 -14.58 36.21
N LEU A 466 9.89 -14.28 34.99
CA LEU A 466 10.42 -12.96 34.59
C LEU A 466 9.45 -11.85 34.99
N MET A 467 8.20 -11.95 34.56
CA MET A 467 7.21 -10.90 34.78
C MET A 467 6.79 -10.76 36.25
N ASN A 468 6.74 -11.87 37.00
CA ASN A 468 6.56 -11.83 38.47
C ASN A 468 7.73 -11.14 39.18
N ASP A 469 8.97 -11.42 38.78
CA ASP A 469 10.14 -10.84 39.43
C ASP A 469 10.32 -9.34 39.05
N VAL A 470 9.95 -8.94 37.83
CA VAL A 470 9.81 -7.53 37.44
C VAL A 470 8.76 -6.83 38.29
N GLN A 471 7.55 -7.39 38.41
CA GLN A 471 6.51 -6.79 39.27
C GLN A 471 7.04 -6.62 40.71
N ARG A 472 7.58 -7.68 41.32
CA ARG A 472 8.11 -7.64 42.70
C ARG A 472 9.16 -6.55 42.89
N PHE A 473 10.06 -6.39 41.91
CA PHE A 473 11.14 -5.41 41.99
C PHE A 473 10.63 -3.97 41.79
N VAL A 474 9.64 -3.73 40.93
CA VAL A 474 9.03 -2.40 40.80
C VAL A 474 8.13 -2.07 41.99
N ASP A 475 7.32 -3.02 42.47
CA ASP A 475 6.46 -2.81 43.65
C ASP A 475 7.31 -2.50 44.90
N ASN A 476 8.34 -3.32 45.17
CA ASN A 476 9.24 -3.17 46.32
C ASN A 476 10.72 -3.46 45.96
N PRO A 477 11.49 -2.47 45.49
CA PRO A 477 12.90 -2.68 45.14
C PRO A 477 13.78 -2.91 46.38
N GLY A 478 13.43 -2.29 47.52
CA GLY A 478 14.19 -2.37 48.77
C GLY A 478 15.64 -1.91 48.59
N GLY A 479 16.59 -2.56 49.27
CA GLY A 479 18.03 -2.31 49.12
C GLY A 479 18.64 -2.76 47.77
N ARG A 480 17.81 -3.11 46.77
CA ARG A 480 18.22 -3.36 45.39
C ARG A 480 17.82 -2.22 44.44
N ASP A 481 17.15 -1.18 44.93
CA ASP A 481 17.04 0.08 44.17
C ASP A 481 18.45 0.67 43.99
N PHE A 482 18.65 1.44 42.93
CA PHE A 482 19.93 2.03 42.55
C PHE A 482 19.73 3.47 42.12
N VAL A 483 20.76 4.29 42.17
CA VAL A 483 20.69 5.71 41.80
C VAL A 483 20.80 5.85 40.28
N VAL A 484 20.15 6.84 39.67
CA VAL A 484 20.20 7.05 38.21
C VAL A 484 21.63 7.20 37.69
N SER A 485 22.51 7.88 38.45
CA SER A 485 23.94 8.01 38.13
C SER A 485 24.73 6.69 38.14
N ASP A 486 24.20 5.62 38.75
CA ASP A 486 24.85 4.30 38.77
C ASP A 486 24.75 3.58 37.40
N VAL A 487 23.90 4.07 36.50
CA VAL A 487 23.63 3.46 35.18
C VAL A 487 23.74 4.43 34.01
N LEU A 488 23.37 5.70 34.21
CA LEU A 488 23.63 6.79 33.27
C LEU A 488 24.63 7.73 33.96
N THR A 489 25.92 7.51 33.73
CA THR A 489 26.97 8.22 34.47
C THR A 489 27.09 9.69 34.04
N ASP A 490 27.86 10.48 34.78
CA ASP A 490 28.13 11.88 34.40
C ASP A 490 28.85 11.99 33.05
N GLU A 491 29.71 11.03 32.71
CA GLU A 491 30.37 10.94 31.41
C GLU A 491 29.34 10.69 30.30
N MET A 492 28.39 9.77 30.52
CA MET A 492 27.29 9.51 29.60
C MET A 492 26.38 10.74 29.45
N PHE A 493 26.10 11.46 30.54
CA PHE A 493 25.38 12.73 30.46
C PHE A 493 26.15 13.81 29.69
N ALA A 494 27.46 13.93 29.89
CA ALA A 494 28.30 14.88 29.15
C ALA A 494 28.34 14.56 27.64
N GLU A 495 28.43 13.28 27.27
CA GLU A 495 28.27 12.81 25.89
C GLU A 495 26.90 13.17 25.31
N LEU A 496 25.82 12.98 26.09
CA LEU A 496 24.46 13.31 25.69
C LEU A 496 24.28 14.82 25.47
N LYS A 497 24.79 15.66 26.39
CA LYS A 497 24.80 17.13 26.26
C LYS A 497 25.59 17.56 25.01
N HIS A 498 26.71 16.91 24.72
CA HIS A 498 27.53 17.20 23.55
C HIS A 498 26.82 16.87 22.23
N ASP A 499 26.18 15.71 22.12
CA ASP A 499 25.41 15.35 20.92
C ASP A 499 24.20 16.28 20.74
N MET A 500 23.43 16.55 21.80
CA MET A 500 22.35 17.56 21.78
C MET A 500 22.83 18.94 21.28
N SER A 501 24.02 19.37 21.71
CA SER A 501 24.63 20.63 21.30
C SER A 501 24.97 20.64 19.79
N LYS A 502 25.54 19.56 19.25
CA LYS A 502 25.76 19.40 17.81
C LYS A 502 24.47 19.49 16.99
N HIS A 503 23.37 18.96 17.52
CA HIS A 503 22.06 19.09 16.89
C HIS A 503 21.34 20.42 17.24
N GLY A 504 21.98 21.37 17.91
CA GLY A 504 21.42 22.71 18.16
C GLY A 504 20.20 22.73 19.09
N PHE A 505 20.18 21.87 20.11
CA PHE A 505 19.11 21.84 21.11
C PHE A 505 19.21 23.06 22.05
N PRO A 506 18.08 23.71 22.42
CA PRO A 506 18.09 24.88 23.29
C PRO A 506 18.21 24.51 24.78
N GLY A 507 18.70 25.44 25.60
CA GLY A 507 18.60 25.37 27.07
C GLY A 507 19.39 24.25 27.75
N LEU A 508 20.51 23.82 27.17
CA LEU A 508 21.32 22.71 27.67
C LEU A 508 21.96 22.96 29.04
N ASP A 509 22.14 24.22 29.44
CA ASP A 509 22.65 24.55 30.79
C ASP A 509 21.57 24.40 31.86
N GLU A 510 20.30 24.66 31.54
CA GLU A 510 19.16 24.33 32.42
C GLU A 510 18.93 22.80 32.48
N LEU A 511 19.16 22.08 31.38
CA LEU A 511 19.17 20.62 31.38
C LEU A 511 20.26 20.06 32.30
N GLU A 512 21.47 20.58 32.24
CA GLU A 512 22.59 20.20 33.12
C GLU A 512 22.33 20.55 34.58
N ARG A 513 21.77 21.73 34.85
CA ARG A 513 21.33 22.10 36.21
C ARG A 513 20.33 21.09 36.76
N ARG A 514 19.34 20.68 35.98
CA ARG A 514 18.36 19.64 36.35
C ARG A 514 18.95 18.24 36.45
N TRP A 515 19.98 17.92 35.66
CA TRP A 515 20.76 16.69 35.84
C TRP A 515 21.43 16.66 37.21
N VAL A 516 22.18 17.71 37.55
CA VAL A 516 22.98 17.83 38.77
C VAL A 516 22.12 17.91 40.03
N GLU A 517 21.08 18.73 40.04
CA GLU A 517 20.23 18.96 41.22
C GLU A 517 19.24 17.81 41.47
N ASP A 518 18.68 17.21 40.41
CA ASP A 518 17.54 16.30 40.52
C ASP A 518 17.83 14.92 39.90
N PHE A 519 17.84 14.81 38.56
CA PHE A 519 17.77 13.51 37.88
C PHE A 519 18.86 12.52 38.31
N ARG A 520 20.12 12.97 38.43
CA ARG A 520 21.24 12.08 38.78
C ARG A 520 21.08 11.41 40.14
N ASN A 521 20.47 12.10 41.10
CA ASN A 521 20.40 11.69 42.52
C ASN A 521 19.15 10.86 42.84
N ARG A 522 18.22 10.73 41.89
CA ARG A 522 16.99 9.94 42.07
C ARG A 522 17.33 8.45 42.17
N PHE A 523 16.61 7.74 43.04
CA PHE A 523 16.48 6.30 42.91
C PHE A 523 15.74 5.94 41.61
N ALA A 524 16.31 5.04 40.83
CA ALA A 524 15.83 4.67 39.50
C ALA A 524 14.43 4.07 39.53
N ILE A 525 14.14 3.16 40.46
CA ILE A 525 12.84 2.49 40.53
C ILE A 525 11.84 3.34 41.32
N SER A 526 12.18 3.70 42.57
CA SER A 526 11.26 4.42 43.46
C SER A 526 11.12 5.92 43.19
N GLY A 527 12.16 6.58 42.69
CA GLY A 527 12.21 8.04 42.47
C GLY A 527 12.10 8.51 41.01
N PHE A 528 12.36 7.64 40.03
CA PHE A 528 12.21 7.95 38.60
C PHE A 528 11.05 7.17 37.95
N LEU A 529 11.14 5.84 37.84
CA LEU A 529 10.12 5.04 37.13
C LEU A 529 8.71 5.20 37.74
N LYS A 530 8.61 5.23 39.08
CA LYS A 530 7.33 5.35 39.81
C LYS A 530 6.86 6.80 39.97
N ASP A 531 7.60 7.80 39.48
CA ASP A 531 7.20 9.20 39.61
C ASP A 531 6.02 9.54 38.68
N LYS A 532 4.86 9.78 39.31
CA LYS A 532 3.63 10.21 38.64
C LYS A 532 3.79 11.55 37.92
N ALA A 533 4.69 12.43 38.36
CA ALA A 533 4.97 13.70 37.70
C ALA A 533 5.65 13.48 36.34
N ILE A 534 6.66 12.61 36.25
CA ILE A 534 7.32 12.27 34.98
C ILE A 534 6.30 11.65 34.00
N GLY A 535 5.46 10.73 34.49
CA GLY A 535 4.40 10.11 33.69
C GLY A 535 3.32 11.09 33.22
N SER A 536 2.90 12.04 34.05
CA SER A 536 1.88 13.05 33.71
C SER A 536 2.41 14.15 32.78
N LYS A 537 3.68 14.54 32.93
CA LYS A 537 4.43 15.41 32.01
C LYS A 537 4.73 14.76 30.65
N ARG A 538 4.45 13.45 30.50
CA ARG A 538 4.63 12.65 29.29
C ARG A 538 6.08 12.50 28.80
N LEU A 539 7.09 12.88 29.59
CA LEU A 539 8.50 13.00 29.17
C LEU A 539 9.08 11.74 28.53
N VAL A 540 8.66 10.55 28.96
CA VAL A 540 9.06 9.27 28.33
C VAL A 540 8.05 8.82 27.26
N SER A 541 6.75 8.90 27.55
CA SER A 541 5.70 8.32 26.68
C SER A 541 5.45 9.05 25.35
N MET A 542 5.78 10.35 25.24
CA MET A 542 5.70 11.09 23.98
C MET A 542 6.85 10.74 23.02
N PRO A 543 8.14 10.83 23.41
CA PRO A 543 9.23 10.47 22.50
C PRO A 543 9.24 8.96 22.24
N ASP A 544 8.81 8.10 23.16
CA ASP A 544 8.67 6.66 22.90
C ASP A 544 7.70 6.39 21.74
N ARG A 545 6.51 7.00 21.72
CA ARG A 545 5.53 6.86 20.62
C ARG A 545 6.07 7.27 19.25
N ILE A 546 7.07 8.15 19.20
CA ILE A 546 7.68 8.68 17.98
C ILE A 546 8.91 7.86 17.56
N THR A 547 9.67 7.33 18.52
CA THR A 547 11.03 6.81 18.31
C THR A 547 11.20 5.33 18.62
N ASN A 548 10.19 4.60 19.11
CA ASN A 548 10.35 3.17 19.44
C ASN A 548 10.58 2.32 18.18
N THR A 549 9.77 2.58 17.16
CA THR A 549 9.76 1.93 15.85
C THR A 549 9.48 2.98 14.79
N ILE A 550 10.32 3.05 13.77
CA ILE A 550 10.22 4.04 12.68
C ILE A 550 10.18 3.28 11.35
N ASN A 551 9.18 3.57 10.51
CA ASN A 551 9.21 3.22 9.09
C ASN A 551 10.03 4.28 8.34
N SER A 552 11.12 3.85 7.71
CA SER A 552 12.07 4.67 6.97
C SER A 552 12.25 4.06 5.58
N ASP A 553 11.62 4.64 4.58
CA ASP A 553 11.67 4.16 3.18
C ASP A 553 11.36 2.66 3.04
N GLY A 554 10.26 2.22 3.67
CA GLY A 554 9.81 0.81 3.68
C GLY A 554 10.58 -0.11 4.65
N ARG A 555 11.69 0.36 5.24
CA ARG A 555 12.46 -0.40 6.24
C ARG A 555 12.04 -0.02 7.66
N ILE A 556 11.85 -1.01 8.53
CA ILE A 556 11.54 -0.77 9.94
C ILE A 556 12.84 -0.69 10.75
N ILE A 557 13.01 0.41 11.50
CA ILE A 557 14.16 0.65 12.37
C ILE A 557 13.67 0.74 13.82
N TYR A 558 14.33 0.02 14.74
CA TYR A 558 13.95 -0.08 16.15
C TYR A 558 14.96 0.62 17.06
N ARG A 559 14.47 1.37 18.06
CA ARG A 559 15.32 1.94 19.13
C ARG A 559 15.97 0.81 19.95
N PRO A 560 17.27 0.88 20.29
CA PRO A 560 17.90 -0.05 21.22
C PRO A 560 17.26 0.01 22.62
N SER A 561 16.25 -0.82 22.87
CA SER A 561 15.46 -0.82 24.10
C SER A 561 14.94 -2.22 24.44
N VAL A 562 14.62 -2.41 25.72
CA VAL A 562 13.87 -3.57 26.23
C VAL A 562 12.48 -3.66 25.58
N ILE A 563 11.86 -2.51 25.31
CA ILE A 563 10.45 -2.39 24.91
C ILE A 563 10.27 -2.06 23.41
N SER A 564 11.13 -2.60 22.54
CA SER A 564 11.09 -2.40 21.08
C SER A 564 11.41 -3.69 20.33
N GLY A 565 11.29 -3.72 19.00
CA GLY A 565 11.75 -4.86 18.17
C GLY A 565 13.27 -5.05 18.04
N PHE A 566 14.11 -4.29 18.76
CA PHE A 566 15.57 -4.32 18.57
C PHE A 566 16.23 -5.66 19.00
N GLU A 567 17.07 -6.21 18.12
CA GLU A 567 17.65 -7.56 18.22
C GLU A 567 19.10 -7.60 18.71
N GLY A 568 19.82 -6.48 18.60
CA GLY A 568 21.24 -6.43 18.93
C GLY A 568 21.49 -6.57 20.43
N GLU A 569 22.69 -7.06 20.80
CA GLU A 569 23.06 -7.27 22.20
C GLU A 569 22.88 -5.99 23.05
N MET A 570 22.13 -6.14 24.14
CA MET A 570 21.92 -5.15 25.21
C MET A 570 22.37 -5.70 26.58
N GLY A 571 23.19 -6.75 26.60
CA GLY A 571 23.65 -7.42 27.83
C GLY A 571 24.52 -6.53 28.73
N GLN A 572 25.17 -5.51 28.15
CA GLN A 572 26.13 -4.63 28.83
C GLN A 572 25.75 -3.16 28.59
N ILE A 573 25.74 -2.33 29.65
CA ILE A 573 25.33 -0.92 29.57
C ILE A 573 26.19 -0.10 28.59
N PRO A 574 27.54 -0.22 28.56
CA PRO A 574 28.35 0.55 27.60
C PRO A 574 28.06 0.20 26.12
N VAL A 575 27.83 -1.09 25.83
CA VAL A 575 27.49 -1.57 24.49
C VAL A 575 26.09 -1.08 24.06
N TRP A 576 25.12 -1.14 24.97
CA TRP A 576 23.78 -0.59 24.74
C TRP A 576 23.83 0.93 24.51
N TRP A 577 24.62 1.66 25.31
CA TRP A 577 24.69 3.12 25.26
C TRP A 577 25.22 3.66 23.93
N GLN A 578 26.30 3.06 23.40
CA GLN A 578 26.83 3.44 22.09
C GLN A 578 25.78 3.25 20.99
N LYS A 579 25.09 2.10 20.98
CA LYS A 579 23.99 1.81 20.04
C LYS A 579 22.83 2.79 20.20
N TRP A 580 22.43 3.12 21.44
CA TRP A 580 21.33 4.04 21.72
C TRP A 580 21.65 5.48 21.27
N ARG A 581 22.88 5.95 21.51
CA ARG A 581 23.36 7.26 21.01
C ARG A 581 23.45 7.31 19.49
N GLU A 582 24.01 6.27 18.87
CA GLU A 582 24.08 6.14 17.42
C GLU A 582 22.70 6.19 16.78
N TYR A 583 21.77 5.38 17.28
CA TYR A 583 20.36 5.42 16.86
C TYR A 583 19.73 6.81 17.00
N THR A 584 19.93 7.46 18.15
CA THR A 584 19.23 8.72 18.47
C THR A 584 19.77 9.91 17.67
N PHE A 585 21.09 9.99 17.45
CA PHE A 585 21.76 11.18 16.92
C PHE A 585 22.41 10.99 15.55
N LYS A 586 22.81 9.76 15.17
CA LYS A 586 23.53 9.49 13.91
C LYS A 586 22.70 8.78 12.86
N THR A 587 21.67 8.02 13.24
CA THR A 587 20.76 7.39 12.28
C THR A 587 19.81 8.44 11.69
N ASP A 588 20.04 8.78 10.41
CA ASP A 588 19.07 9.49 9.59
C ASP A 588 17.93 8.54 9.17
N VAL A 589 16.70 9.05 9.18
CA VAL A 589 15.51 8.31 8.76
C VAL A 589 14.73 9.05 7.68
N HIS A 590 14.19 8.28 6.74
CA HIS A 590 13.49 8.75 5.55
C HIS A 590 11.98 8.66 5.78
N THR A 591 11.41 9.69 6.41
CA THR A 591 9.99 9.74 6.79
C THR A 591 9.19 10.60 5.82
N LEU A 592 7.96 10.20 5.46
CA LEU A 592 7.07 11.04 4.64
C LEU A 592 6.80 12.40 5.32
N ASP A 593 6.86 13.49 4.56
CA ASP A 593 6.55 14.83 5.06
C ASP A 593 5.04 15.02 5.21
N ARG A 594 4.60 15.27 6.45
CA ARG A 594 3.20 15.56 6.78
C ARG A 594 2.67 16.86 6.15
N LEU A 595 3.54 17.77 5.75
CA LEU A 595 3.17 19.05 5.12
C LEU A 595 3.24 19.01 3.59
N SER A 596 3.93 18.02 3.02
CA SER A 596 4.22 17.92 1.60
C SER A 596 3.94 16.48 1.11
N PRO A 597 2.67 16.14 0.80
CA PRO A 597 2.29 14.78 0.43
C PRO A 597 3.13 14.23 -0.75
N GLY A 598 3.82 13.12 -0.52
CA GLY A 598 4.72 12.47 -1.50
C GLY A 598 6.18 12.91 -1.43
N ALA A 599 6.55 13.91 -0.63
CA ALA A 599 7.95 14.22 -0.34
C ALA A 599 8.47 13.44 0.86
N TYR A 600 9.75 13.04 0.83
CA TYR A 600 10.44 12.46 1.97
C TYR A 600 11.27 13.51 2.70
N LYS A 601 11.18 13.50 4.03
CA LYS A 601 12.03 14.26 4.93
C LYS A 601 13.09 13.34 5.53
N ILE A 602 14.33 13.59 5.16
CA ILE A 602 15.52 12.97 5.75
C ILE A 602 15.92 13.78 7.00
N GLN A 603 16.05 13.12 8.15
CA GLN A 603 16.46 13.73 9.41
C GLN A 603 16.92 12.68 10.43
N ALA A 604 17.85 13.04 11.32
CA ALA A 604 18.23 12.22 12.46
C ALA A 604 17.03 11.96 13.39
N VAL A 605 16.97 10.78 14.03
CA VAL A 605 15.85 10.38 14.91
C VAL A 605 15.51 11.43 15.97
N CYS A 606 16.51 12.07 16.60
CA CYS A 606 16.31 13.12 17.61
C CYS A 606 15.51 14.34 17.09
N LYS A 607 15.47 14.57 15.78
CA LYS A 607 14.72 15.66 15.12
C LYS A 607 13.24 15.34 14.89
N MET A 608 12.82 14.10 15.10
CA MET A 608 11.41 13.71 15.05
C MET A 608 10.63 14.11 16.33
N ILE A 609 11.33 14.35 17.44
CA ILE A 609 10.70 14.60 18.75
C ILE A 609 10.05 15.99 18.76
N GLU A 610 8.73 16.02 18.96
CA GLU A 610 7.94 17.25 19.03
C GLU A 610 7.97 17.89 20.43
N PRO A 611 7.86 19.23 20.57
CA PRO A 611 7.73 19.89 21.87
C PRO A 611 6.45 19.50 22.62
N ILE A 612 6.56 19.28 23.94
CA ILE A 612 5.40 19.06 24.81
C ILE A 612 4.85 20.42 25.25
N ARG A 613 3.68 20.80 24.72
CA ARG A 613 3.07 22.10 25.02
C ARG A 613 2.24 22.11 26.30
N HIS A 614 2.47 23.08 27.19
CA HIS A 614 1.72 23.25 28.44
C HIS A 614 0.22 23.37 28.21
N ALA A 615 -0.19 24.10 27.16
CA ALA A 615 -1.59 24.27 26.77
C ALA A 615 -2.33 22.94 26.48
N LYS A 616 -1.61 21.87 26.10
CA LYS A 616 -2.17 20.52 25.89
C LYS A 616 -1.91 19.58 27.07
N TYR A 617 -0.80 19.78 27.79
CA TYR A 617 -0.38 18.95 28.92
C TYR A 617 -0.01 19.81 30.12
N PRO A 618 -0.98 20.28 30.94
CA PRO A 618 -0.73 21.27 32.00
C PRO A 618 0.23 20.83 33.12
N ALA A 619 0.67 19.56 33.13
CA ALA A 619 1.61 19.01 34.10
C ALA A 619 3.07 19.48 33.89
N ILE A 620 3.44 19.89 32.66
CA ILE A 620 4.75 20.50 32.35
C ILE A 620 4.70 21.99 32.72
N THR A 621 5.78 22.58 33.25
CA THR A 621 5.81 24.05 33.49
C THR A 621 6.12 24.81 32.19
N MET A 622 5.94 26.13 32.16
CA MET A 622 6.34 26.96 31.00
C MET A 622 7.85 26.92 30.74
N GLU A 623 8.65 26.84 31.80
CA GLU A 623 10.11 26.66 31.72
C GLU A 623 10.47 25.29 31.12
N GLU A 624 9.76 24.24 31.54
CA GLU A 624 9.95 22.89 31.02
C GLU A 624 9.46 22.72 29.59
N GLU A 625 8.42 23.46 29.15
CA GLU A 625 8.00 23.52 27.74
C GLU A 625 9.14 24.04 26.85
N ALA A 626 9.82 25.10 27.28
CA ALA A 626 10.91 25.74 26.54
C ALA A 626 12.12 24.82 26.30
N ILE A 627 12.36 23.84 27.19
CA ILE A 627 13.41 22.81 27.05
C ILE A 627 12.85 21.39 26.92
N SER A 628 11.60 21.25 26.49
CA SER A 628 10.87 19.97 26.51
C SER A 628 11.47 18.89 25.62
N ILE A 629 12.14 19.24 24.51
CA ILE A 629 12.84 18.26 23.66
C ILE A 629 14.09 17.68 24.38
N PRO A 630 15.06 18.49 24.86
CA PRO A 630 16.16 17.95 25.66
C PRO A 630 15.71 17.16 26.90
N LEU A 631 14.67 17.61 27.62
CA LEU A 631 14.10 16.86 28.75
C LEU A 631 13.51 15.50 28.34
N GLN A 632 12.80 15.43 27.21
CA GLN A 632 12.26 14.18 26.67
C GLN A 632 13.37 13.17 26.35
N VAL A 633 14.44 13.62 25.71
CA VAL A 633 15.57 12.75 25.33
C VAL A 633 16.35 12.27 26.57
N LEU A 634 16.60 13.14 27.56
CA LEU A 634 17.21 12.73 28.83
C LEU A 634 16.32 11.71 29.58
N ALA A 635 15.02 11.97 29.70
CA ALA A 635 14.10 11.07 30.37
C ALA A 635 13.98 9.71 29.65
N LEU A 636 14.02 9.69 28.32
CA LEU A 636 14.02 8.46 27.54
C LEU A 636 15.31 7.65 27.72
N ALA A 637 16.47 8.32 27.73
CA ALA A 637 17.77 7.70 28.00
C ALA A 637 17.81 7.04 29.39
N ILE A 638 17.36 7.76 30.43
CA ILE A 638 17.25 7.21 31.79
C ILE A 638 16.31 6.01 31.81
N PHE A 639 15.12 6.14 31.21
CA PHE A 639 14.12 5.07 31.18
C PHE A 639 14.64 3.77 30.54
N ASP A 640 15.17 3.85 29.30
CA ASP A 640 15.68 2.67 28.60
C ASP A 640 16.87 2.04 29.38
N CYS A 641 17.79 2.85 29.90
CA CYS A 641 18.94 2.39 30.68
C CYS A 641 18.52 1.65 31.96
N VAL A 642 17.55 2.21 32.70
CA VAL A 642 17.01 1.61 33.92
C VAL A 642 16.30 0.28 33.63
N LEU A 643 15.57 0.16 32.50
CA LEU A 643 14.98 -1.12 32.11
C LEU A 643 16.05 -2.18 31.79
N VAL A 644 17.10 -1.82 31.04
CA VAL A 644 18.22 -2.74 30.75
C VAL A 644 18.89 -3.20 32.05
N ARG A 645 19.21 -2.28 32.96
CA ARG A 645 19.81 -2.62 34.27
C ARG A 645 18.89 -3.51 35.11
N MET A 646 17.60 -3.19 35.17
CA MET A 646 16.62 -3.98 35.90
C MET A 646 16.58 -5.43 35.40
N LEU A 647 16.58 -5.65 34.08
CA LEU A 647 16.53 -7.00 33.53
C LEU A 647 17.87 -7.75 33.64
N GLN A 648 19.01 -7.06 33.66
CA GLN A 648 20.31 -7.65 34.05
C GLN A 648 20.28 -8.17 35.50
N ILE A 649 19.64 -7.45 36.43
CA ILE A 649 19.55 -7.86 37.84
C ILE A 649 18.60 -9.05 38.02
N ILE A 650 17.48 -9.07 37.28
CA ILE A 650 16.39 -10.03 37.48
C ILE A 650 16.57 -11.33 36.70
N ALA A 651 17.00 -11.24 35.43
CA ALA A 651 16.90 -12.33 34.47
C ALA A 651 18.05 -12.33 33.43
N PRO A 652 19.33 -12.18 33.82
CA PRO A 652 20.44 -11.79 32.94
C PRO A 652 20.66 -12.66 31.70
N ARG A 653 20.20 -13.92 31.70
CA ARG A 653 20.34 -14.87 30.59
C ARG A 653 19.05 -15.16 29.82
N THR A 654 17.87 -14.85 30.38
CA THR A 654 16.59 -15.32 29.86
C THR A 654 15.72 -14.22 29.26
N TRP A 655 15.93 -12.94 29.63
CA TRP A 655 15.05 -11.87 29.15
C TRP A 655 15.16 -11.55 27.65
N GLN A 656 16.37 -11.61 27.06
CA GLN A 656 16.56 -11.36 25.61
C GLN A 656 15.96 -12.48 24.74
N PRO A 657 16.20 -13.79 25.01
CA PRO A 657 15.53 -14.87 24.29
C PRO A 657 13.99 -14.80 24.37
N LEU A 658 13.44 -14.51 25.56
CA LEU A 658 11.99 -14.32 25.74
C LEU A 658 11.48 -13.11 24.95
N LYS A 659 12.21 -11.98 24.96
CA LYS A 659 11.90 -10.80 24.14
C LYS A 659 11.83 -11.17 22.65
N HIS A 660 12.84 -11.88 22.13
CA HIS A 660 12.89 -12.27 20.72
C HIS A 660 11.69 -13.15 20.34
N SER A 661 11.36 -14.16 21.15
CA SER A 661 10.18 -15.02 20.91
C SER A 661 8.86 -14.25 20.90
N LEU A 662 8.73 -13.16 21.66
CA LEU A 662 7.54 -12.31 21.66
C LEU A 662 7.52 -11.41 20.41
N CYS A 663 8.65 -10.83 20.01
CA CYS A 663 8.77 -10.08 18.76
C CYS A 663 8.52 -10.95 17.51
N ASP A 664 8.93 -12.22 17.53
CA ASP A 664 8.65 -13.17 16.45
C ASP A 664 7.15 -13.42 16.29
N ALA A 665 6.41 -13.59 17.39
CA ALA A 665 4.98 -13.84 17.35
C ALA A 665 4.17 -12.58 16.98
N PHE A 666 4.52 -11.42 17.54
CA PHE A 666 3.69 -10.22 17.48
C PHE A 666 4.11 -9.19 16.44
N ASN A 667 5.35 -9.25 15.94
CA ASN A 667 5.87 -8.27 14.99
C ASN A 667 6.28 -8.95 13.68
N ARG A 668 7.20 -9.94 13.71
CA ARG A 668 7.76 -10.53 12.49
C ARG A 668 6.78 -11.44 11.75
N ASN A 669 6.24 -12.46 12.42
CA ASN A 669 5.38 -13.47 11.79
C ASN A 669 3.88 -13.11 11.86
N LYS A 670 3.51 -11.92 12.37
CA LYS A 670 2.13 -11.54 12.65
C LYS A 670 1.20 -11.68 11.44
N SER A 671 1.59 -11.14 10.28
CA SER A 671 0.79 -11.26 9.05
C SER A 671 0.54 -12.73 8.69
N GLN A 672 1.60 -13.56 8.70
CA GLN A 672 1.47 -14.98 8.39
C GLN A 672 0.61 -15.74 9.42
N GLN A 673 0.72 -15.42 10.72
CA GLN A 673 -0.12 -16.01 11.75
C GLN A 673 -1.60 -15.65 11.56
N VAL A 674 -1.91 -14.37 11.25
CA VAL A 674 -3.27 -13.92 10.92
C VAL A 674 -3.81 -14.69 9.72
N ILE A 675 -3.05 -14.75 8.62
CA ILE A 675 -3.42 -15.52 7.41
C ILE A 675 -3.64 -16.99 7.74
N ASN A 676 -2.77 -17.63 8.52
CA ASN A 676 -2.90 -19.03 8.91
C ASN A 676 -4.17 -19.29 9.75
N ILE A 677 -4.55 -18.38 10.65
CA ILE A 677 -5.78 -18.48 11.44
C ILE A 677 -7.01 -18.36 10.53
N LEU A 678 -7.01 -17.37 9.63
CA LEU A 678 -8.11 -17.16 8.69
C LEU A 678 -8.27 -18.36 7.72
N ALA A 679 -7.17 -18.82 7.12
CA ALA A 679 -7.17 -19.95 6.19
C ALA A 679 -7.56 -21.30 6.83
N LYS A 680 -7.25 -21.48 8.12
CA LYS A 680 -7.55 -22.71 8.87
C LYS A 680 -8.97 -22.73 9.43
N SER A 681 -9.43 -21.59 9.96
CA SER A 681 -10.59 -21.54 10.86
C SER A 681 -11.70 -20.61 10.37
N TYR A 682 -11.52 -19.87 9.28
CA TYR A 682 -12.49 -18.92 8.75
C TYR A 682 -12.56 -18.89 7.21
N ASP A 683 -12.10 -19.94 6.52
CA ASP A 683 -12.12 -20.06 5.06
C ASP A 683 -13.50 -20.40 4.47
N ASP A 684 -14.47 -20.66 5.35
CA ASP A 684 -15.91 -20.77 5.10
C ASP A 684 -16.65 -19.42 5.16
N ALA A 685 -16.03 -18.37 5.73
CA ALA A 685 -16.64 -17.06 5.85
C ALA A 685 -16.86 -16.43 4.47
N ASP A 686 -18.00 -15.81 4.25
CA ASP A 686 -18.33 -15.13 2.99
C ASP A 686 -17.77 -13.69 2.95
N ILE A 687 -17.72 -13.04 4.13
CA ILE A 687 -17.14 -11.71 4.33
C ILE A 687 -16.26 -11.73 5.59
N ILE A 688 -15.03 -11.20 5.51
CA ILE A 688 -14.15 -10.98 6.67
C ILE A 688 -13.70 -9.52 6.68
N PHE A 689 -14.16 -8.75 7.65
CA PHE A 689 -13.69 -7.39 7.89
C PHE A 689 -12.39 -7.41 8.72
N ILE A 690 -11.36 -6.72 8.26
CA ILE A 690 -10.06 -6.63 8.92
C ILE A 690 -9.80 -5.16 9.28
N GLN A 691 -9.36 -4.90 10.52
CA GLN A 691 -8.98 -3.57 11.00
C GLN A 691 -7.51 -3.55 11.49
N GLU A 692 -6.87 -2.37 11.45
CA GLU A 692 -5.45 -2.15 11.84
C GLU A 692 -4.40 -3.07 11.19
N ALA A 693 -4.63 -3.50 9.95
CA ALA A 693 -3.64 -4.26 9.19
C ALA A 693 -2.54 -3.34 8.61
N ALA A 694 -1.32 -3.87 8.49
CA ALA A 694 -0.25 -3.21 7.73
C ALA A 694 -0.63 -3.12 6.25
N ALA A 695 -0.15 -2.11 5.52
CA ALA A 695 -0.36 -2.00 4.08
C ALA A 695 0.17 -3.25 3.33
N SER A 696 1.31 -3.79 3.77
CA SER A 696 1.89 -5.03 3.24
C SER A 696 1.04 -6.28 3.50
N PHE A 697 0.07 -6.25 4.43
CA PHE A 697 -0.84 -7.36 4.65
C PHE A 697 -1.72 -7.63 3.42
N VAL A 698 -1.96 -6.64 2.56
CA VAL A 698 -2.68 -6.81 1.29
C VAL A 698 -2.03 -7.89 0.43
N ASP A 699 -0.70 -7.87 0.29
CA ASP A 699 0.01 -8.82 -0.57
C ASP A 699 0.11 -10.21 0.09
N HIS A 700 0.30 -10.26 1.42
CA HIS A 700 0.22 -11.51 2.18
C HIS A 700 -1.18 -12.14 2.09
N ALA A 701 -2.24 -11.34 2.10
CA ALA A 701 -3.62 -11.80 1.93
C ALA A 701 -3.91 -12.25 0.50
N LYS A 702 -3.40 -11.56 -0.53
CA LYS A 702 -3.45 -12.03 -1.91
C LYS A 702 -2.77 -13.40 -2.05
N GLN A 703 -1.55 -13.54 -1.53
CA GLN A 703 -0.76 -14.78 -1.61
C GLN A 703 -1.42 -15.95 -0.85
N GLY A 704 -1.88 -15.72 0.38
CA GLY A 704 -2.40 -16.79 1.25
C GLY A 704 -3.91 -17.06 1.17
N LEU A 705 -4.72 -16.10 0.70
CA LEU A 705 -6.18 -16.18 0.67
C LEU A 705 -6.80 -15.80 -0.68
N GLY A 706 -6.03 -15.25 -1.63
CA GLY A 706 -6.52 -14.65 -2.88
C GLY A 706 -7.17 -15.62 -3.87
N SER A 707 -6.93 -16.93 -3.72
CA SER A 707 -7.63 -17.99 -4.46
C SER A 707 -9.11 -18.10 -4.08
N LYS A 708 -9.46 -17.82 -2.82
CA LYS A 708 -10.85 -17.85 -2.31
C LYS A 708 -11.48 -16.45 -2.17
N TYR A 709 -10.68 -15.43 -1.87
CA TYR A 709 -11.16 -14.10 -1.51
C TYR A 709 -10.63 -13.00 -2.42
N MET A 710 -11.48 -12.04 -2.76
CA MET A 710 -11.05 -10.72 -3.19
C MET A 710 -10.57 -9.92 -1.98
N VAL A 711 -9.36 -9.36 -2.06
CA VAL A 711 -8.82 -8.43 -1.05
C VAL A 711 -9.27 -7.02 -1.41
N LEU A 712 -10.45 -6.62 -0.91
CA LEU A 712 -11.01 -5.30 -1.13
C LEU A 712 -10.37 -4.30 -0.17
N ARG A 713 -9.82 -3.22 -0.72
CA ARG A 713 -9.13 -2.16 0.02
C ARG A 713 -9.51 -0.78 -0.52
N PRO A 714 -9.31 0.31 0.24
CA PRO A 714 -9.38 1.65 -0.30
C PRO A 714 -8.33 1.87 -1.41
N TYR A 715 -8.56 2.85 -2.28
CA TYR A 715 -7.55 3.29 -3.25
C TYR A 715 -6.26 3.77 -2.56
N VAL A 716 -6.38 4.51 -1.45
CA VAL A 716 -5.27 5.08 -0.67
C VAL A 716 -5.16 4.35 0.67
N LEU A 717 -3.98 3.75 0.92
CA LEU A 717 -3.60 3.16 2.21
C LEU A 717 -2.73 4.16 3.01
N ASP A 718 -2.82 4.11 4.34
CA ASP A 718 -1.94 4.86 5.23
C ASP A 718 -0.60 4.14 5.37
N GLY A 719 0.41 4.61 4.64
CA GLY A 719 1.80 4.16 4.77
C GLY A 719 2.57 4.79 5.94
N TYR A 720 2.01 5.82 6.60
CA TYR A 720 2.66 6.54 7.71
C TYR A 720 2.40 5.87 9.06
N ARG A 721 1.11 5.66 9.42
CA ARG A 721 0.77 4.84 10.61
C ARG A 721 0.87 3.35 10.32
N ASN A 722 0.75 2.96 9.04
CA ASN A 722 0.70 1.56 8.62
C ASN A 722 -0.44 0.78 9.30
N GLN A 723 -1.58 1.44 9.50
CA GLN A 723 -2.81 0.90 10.08
C GLN A 723 -3.95 1.09 9.06
N ASN A 724 -4.50 -0.02 8.55
CA ASN A 724 -5.46 -0.01 7.45
C ASN A 724 -6.62 -0.98 7.70
N SER A 725 -7.83 -0.51 7.45
CA SER A 725 -9.03 -1.31 7.34
C SER A 725 -9.19 -1.86 5.92
N MET A 726 -9.66 -3.10 5.80
CA MET A 726 -9.90 -3.79 4.53
C MET A 726 -10.96 -4.90 4.68
N ILE A 727 -11.37 -5.51 3.57
CA ILE A 727 -12.47 -6.47 3.52
C ILE A 727 -12.07 -7.64 2.62
N LEU A 728 -12.15 -8.87 3.12
CA LEU A 728 -12.03 -10.08 2.30
C LEU A 728 -13.44 -10.53 1.91
N ALA A 729 -13.73 -10.66 0.61
CA ALA A 729 -15.03 -11.06 0.10
C ALA A 729 -14.91 -12.31 -0.79
N ARG A 730 -15.69 -13.36 -0.52
CA ARG A 730 -15.53 -14.68 -1.16
C ARG A 730 -15.92 -14.64 -2.65
N LYS A 731 -15.04 -15.16 -3.52
CA LYS A 731 -15.16 -15.06 -5.00
C LYS A 731 -16.36 -15.80 -5.60
N ASP A 732 -16.89 -16.81 -4.91
CA ASP A 732 -18.12 -17.53 -5.31
C ASP A 732 -19.41 -16.88 -4.76
N LYS A 733 -19.30 -15.84 -3.92
CA LYS A 733 -20.43 -15.06 -3.37
C LYS A 733 -20.55 -13.68 -3.99
N PHE A 734 -19.43 -13.07 -4.40
CA PHE A 734 -19.38 -11.70 -4.90
C PHE A 734 -18.67 -11.65 -6.27
N LEU A 735 -19.18 -10.82 -7.18
CA LEU A 735 -18.70 -10.74 -8.55
C LEU A 735 -17.42 -9.90 -8.65
N GLU A 736 -16.34 -10.52 -9.11
CA GLU A 736 -15.04 -9.87 -9.35
C GLU A 736 -15.17 -8.75 -10.41
N GLY A 737 -14.49 -7.62 -10.20
CA GLY A 737 -14.66 -6.39 -10.98
C GLY A 737 -15.94 -5.58 -10.73
N SER A 738 -16.92 -6.08 -9.95
CA SER A 738 -18.19 -5.36 -9.68
C SER A 738 -18.14 -4.33 -8.55
N ARG A 739 -16.94 -3.81 -8.23
CA ARG A 739 -16.66 -3.04 -7.02
C ARG A 739 -16.51 -1.53 -7.26
N ALA A 740 -16.94 -0.73 -6.29
CA ALA A 740 -16.67 0.71 -6.22
C ALA A 740 -16.22 1.10 -4.80
N ASP A 741 -15.10 1.80 -4.68
CA ASP A 741 -14.60 2.31 -3.40
C ASP A 741 -15.27 3.65 -3.05
N LEU A 742 -15.94 3.66 -1.90
CA LEU A 742 -16.70 4.78 -1.35
C LEU A 742 -16.01 5.40 -0.12
N THR A 743 -14.82 4.90 0.26
CA THR A 743 -14.10 5.26 1.48
C THR A 743 -13.92 6.77 1.61
N GLU A 744 -13.45 7.44 0.55
CA GLU A 744 -13.23 8.89 0.59
C GLU A 744 -14.55 9.68 0.68
N GLN A 745 -15.59 9.25 -0.02
CA GLN A 745 -16.92 9.87 0.05
C GLN A 745 -17.47 9.83 1.48
N VAL A 746 -17.37 8.69 2.15
CA VAL A 746 -17.79 8.54 3.54
C VAL A 746 -16.91 9.36 4.49
N GLY A 747 -15.59 9.36 4.31
CA GLY A 747 -14.67 10.17 5.13
C GLY A 747 -14.94 11.68 5.03
N ARG A 748 -15.29 12.17 3.83
CA ARG A 748 -15.74 13.56 3.60
C ARG A 748 -17.07 13.84 4.32
N LEU A 749 -18.04 12.92 4.26
CA LEU A 749 -19.33 13.04 4.98
C LEU A 749 -19.15 12.97 6.52
N ALA A 750 -18.17 12.21 7.01
CA ALA A 750 -17.72 12.25 8.39
C ALA A 750 -16.96 13.54 8.76
N GLY A 751 -16.87 14.52 7.86
CA GLY A 751 -16.25 15.81 8.12
C GLY A 751 -14.72 15.75 8.31
N GLY A 752 -14.06 14.68 7.84
CA GLY A 752 -12.60 14.50 7.78
C GLY A 752 -11.86 14.38 9.12
N ARG A 753 -12.35 15.00 10.19
CA ARG A 753 -11.70 14.99 11.53
C ARG A 753 -11.92 13.69 12.31
N TRP A 754 -12.90 12.88 11.90
CA TRP A 754 -13.29 11.63 12.58
C TRP A 754 -12.69 10.38 11.92
N THR A 755 -11.98 10.53 10.81
CA THR A 755 -11.33 9.44 10.06
C THR A 755 -9.95 9.90 9.60
N ALA A 756 -8.88 9.32 10.14
CA ALA A 756 -7.57 9.44 9.53
C ALA A 756 -7.43 8.43 8.36
N PRO A 757 -6.50 8.66 7.42
CA PRO A 757 -6.28 7.74 6.29
C PRO A 757 -6.10 6.30 6.76
N GLY A 758 -6.71 5.32 6.08
CA GLY A 758 -6.63 3.91 6.48
C GLY A 758 -7.60 3.47 7.60
N ASP A 759 -8.19 4.36 8.40
CA ASP A 759 -9.14 3.95 9.48
C ASP A 759 -10.39 3.24 8.92
N LEU A 760 -10.82 3.62 7.71
CA LEU A 760 -12.04 3.15 7.05
C LEU A 760 -11.73 2.45 5.72
N CYS A 761 -12.51 1.43 5.39
CA CYS A 761 -12.71 0.92 4.04
C CYS A 761 -14.22 0.72 3.81
N ALA A 762 -14.80 1.34 2.78
CA ALA A 762 -16.21 1.20 2.43
C ALA A 762 -16.35 0.89 0.93
N ILE A 763 -16.92 -0.27 0.60
CA ILE A 763 -16.98 -0.81 -0.77
C ILE A 763 -18.41 -1.18 -1.11
N ALA A 764 -18.92 -0.70 -2.25
CA ALA A 764 -20.10 -1.27 -2.89
C ALA A 764 -19.67 -2.42 -3.82
N ILE A 765 -20.38 -3.55 -3.78
CA ILE A 765 -20.07 -4.74 -4.58
C ILE A 765 -21.35 -5.52 -4.92
N LYS A 766 -21.39 -6.25 -6.05
CA LYS A 766 -22.54 -7.12 -6.39
C LYS A 766 -22.30 -8.56 -5.90
N GLY A 767 -23.34 -9.15 -5.35
CA GLY A 767 -23.40 -10.59 -5.12
C GLY A 767 -23.64 -11.37 -6.40
N VAL A 768 -23.23 -12.63 -6.40
CA VAL A 768 -23.50 -13.61 -7.46
C VAL A 768 -25.00 -13.92 -7.55
N ASP A 769 -25.76 -13.70 -6.47
CA ASP A 769 -27.23 -13.75 -6.43
C ASP A 769 -27.91 -12.55 -7.12
N GLY A 770 -27.13 -11.57 -7.61
CA GLY A 770 -27.62 -10.33 -8.19
C GLY A 770 -28.00 -9.25 -7.17
N SER A 771 -27.93 -9.52 -5.86
CA SER A 771 -28.11 -8.49 -4.84
C SER A 771 -26.93 -7.52 -4.86
N ARG A 772 -27.17 -6.29 -4.39
CA ARG A 772 -26.12 -5.27 -4.25
C ARG A 772 -25.79 -5.15 -2.76
N TYR A 773 -24.51 -5.10 -2.45
CA TYR A 773 -24.00 -5.05 -1.09
C TYR A 773 -23.20 -3.78 -0.87
N LEU A 774 -23.24 -3.29 0.35
CA LEU A 774 -22.35 -2.23 0.80
C LEU A 774 -21.70 -2.67 2.10
N LEU A 775 -20.40 -2.94 1.98
CA LEU A 775 -19.55 -3.51 3.01
C LEU A 775 -18.65 -2.41 3.57
N ALA A 776 -18.51 -2.30 4.89
CA ALA A 776 -17.51 -1.41 5.48
C ALA A 776 -16.74 -2.03 6.64
N SER A 777 -15.43 -1.83 6.65
CA SER A 777 -14.53 -2.12 7.77
C SER A 777 -14.05 -0.81 8.39
N PHE A 778 -14.14 -0.63 9.71
CA PHE A 778 -13.73 0.61 10.38
C PHE A 778 -13.06 0.37 11.74
N HIS A 779 -11.97 1.10 11.97
CA HIS A 779 -11.29 1.24 13.27
C HIS A 779 -11.62 2.60 13.89
N GLY A 780 -12.34 2.59 15.02
CA GLY A 780 -12.65 3.78 15.80
C GLY A 780 -11.47 4.28 16.62
N ASP A 781 -11.48 5.58 16.95
CA ASP A 781 -10.49 6.17 17.83
C ASP A 781 -10.47 5.49 19.22
N THR A 782 -9.37 5.64 19.96
CA THR A 782 -9.15 4.96 21.26
C THR A 782 -10.25 5.20 22.31
N ASN A 783 -11.08 6.25 22.14
CA ASN A 783 -12.18 6.58 23.04
C ASN A 783 -13.58 6.24 22.48
N GLY A 784 -13.67 5.73 21.25
CA GLY A 784 -14.91 5.39 20.54
C GLY A 784 -15.79 6.58 20.11
N LEU A 785 -15.30 7.81 20.23
CA LEU A 785 -16.06 9.05 19.96
C LEU A 785 -16.24 9.34 18.46
N ALA A 786 -15.36 8.79 17.62
CA ALA A 786 -15.46 8.85 16.16
C ALA A 786 -16.49 7.86 15.59
N THR A 787 -16.76 6.75 16.30
CA THR A 787 -17.59 5.64 15.80
C THR A 787 -19.01 6.07 15.45
N ILE A 788 -19.69 6.85 16.31
CA ILE A 788 -21.04 7.35 16.02
C ILE A 788 -21.06 8.35 14.84
N PRO A 789 -20.18 9.38 14.79
CA PRO A 789 -20.05 10.24 13.63
C PRO A 789 -19.80 9.50 12.30
N VAL A 790 -18.91 8.50 12.29
CA VAL A 790 -18.61 7.70 11.09
C VAL A 790 -19.80 6.83 10.72
N LEU A 791 -20.46 6.19 11.69
CA LEU A 791 -21.68 5.41 11.42
C LEU A 791 -22.83 6.27 10.88
N LYS A 792 -22.96 7.52 11.35
CA LYS A 792 -23.91 8.49 10.76
C LYS A 792 -23.55 8.87 9.33
N ALA A 793 -22.27 9.06 9.02
CA ALA A 793 -21.79 9.35 7.67
C ALA A 793 -21.99 8.17 6.71
N LEU A 794 -21.72 6.94 7.16
CA LEU A 794 -22.06 5.69 6.47
C LEU A 794 -23.58 5.65 6.19
N ASN A 795 -24.40 5.77 7.23
CA ASN A 795 -25.87 5.77 7.12
C ASN A 795 -26.39 6.84 6.14
N GLU A 796 -25.89 8.08 6.20
CA GLU A 796 -26.26 9.16 5.30
C GLU A 796 -25.83 8.91 3.85
N ALA A 797 -24.59 8.47 3.63
CA ALA A 797 -24.09 8.12 2.30
C ALA A 797 -24.99 7.06 1.64
N PHE A 798 -25.39 6.05 2.42
CA PHE A 798 -26.01 4.85 1.86
C PHE A 798 -27.52 4.99 1.71
N THR A 799 -28.21 5.59 2.68
CA THR A 799 -29.65 5.88 2.54
C THR A 799 -29.95 6.84 1.38
N LYS A 800 -29.05 7.77 1.06
CA LYS A 800 -29.23 8.73 -0.04
C LYS A 800 -28.78 8.18 -1.40
N SER A 801 -27.64 7.50 -1.47
CA SER A 801 -27.01 7.13 -2.75
C SER A 801 -27.11 5.65 -3.10
N TYR A 802 -27.40 4.78 -2.14
CA TYR A 802 -27.38 3.31 -2.29
C TYR A 802 -28.59 2.62 -1.62
N PRO A 803 -29.84 3.13 -1.75
CA PRO A 803 -30.99 2.65 -0.97
C PRO A 803 -31.32 1.17 -1.16
N ASP A 804 -31.03 0.60 -2.33
CA ASP A 804 -31.29 -0.81 -2.65
C ASP A 804 -30.22 -1.79 -2.13
N HIS A 805 -29.18 -1.32 -1.44
CA HIS A 805 -28.03 -2.15 -1.06
C HIS A 805 -28.24 -2.79 0.31
N ILE A 806 -27.87 -4.08 0.42
CA ILE A 806 -27.76 -4.79 1.69
C ILE A 806 -26.51 -4.29 2.40
N VAL A 807 -26.69 -3.78 3.63
CA VAL A 807 -25.64 -3.06 4.36
C VAL A 807 -25.11 -3.90 5.52
N ILE A 808 -23.79 -4.13 5.54
CA ILE A 808 -23.10 -4.93 6.57
C ILE A 808 -21.77 -4.25 6.92
N PHE A 809 -21.54 -3.93 8.19
CA PHE A 809 -20.28 -3.36 8.66
C PHE A 809 -19.61 -4.22 9.74
N GLY A 810 -18.29 -4.35 9.67
CA GLY A 810 -17.44 -4.81 10.76
C GLY A 810 -16.70 -3.62 11.38
N LEU A 811 -16.82 -3.45 12.70
CA LEU A 811 -16.31 -2.30 13.43
C LEU A 811 -15.47 -2.74 14.63
N ASP A 812 -14.30 -2.13 14.81
CA ASP A 812 -13.79 -1.84 16.15
C ASP A 812 -14.38 -0.49 16.57
N ALA A 813 -15.40 -0.54 17.42
CA ALA A 813 -16.12 0.64 17.91
C ALA A 813 -15.42 1.34 19.08
N ASN A 814 -14.38 0.72 19.68
CA ASN A 814 -13.73 1.14 20.93
C ASN A 814 -14.73 1.51 22.06
N THR A 815 -15.82 0.75 22.19
CA THR A 815 -16.86 0.98 23.20
C THR A 815 -16.46 0.53 24.61
N HIS A 816 -16.93 1.25 25.64
CA HIS A 816 -16.59 1.02 27.05
C HIS A 816 -17.81 0.71 27.93
N LYS A 817 -17.59 0.08 29.09
CA LYS A 817 -18.66 -0.30 30.05
C LYS A 817 -19.53 0.86 30.55
N GLN A 818 -18.98 2.07 30.62
CA GLN A 818 -19.68 3.26 31.10
C GLN A 818 -19.44 4.42 30.12
N ASN A 819 -20.47 5.22 29.87
CA ASN A 819 -20.37 6.44 29.07
C ASN A 819 -19.74 7.56 29.89
N SER A 820 -18.87 8.38 29.28
CA SER A 820 -18.31 9.57 29.93
C SER A 820 -18.06 10.69 28.92
N ALA A 821 -17.75 11.90 29.40
CA ALA A 821 -17.36 13.01 28.54
C ALA A 821 -16.12 12.72 27.66
N ASN A 822 -15.32 11.70 28.02
CA ASN A 822 -14.08 11.34 27.34
C ASN A 822 -14.14 9.98 26.64
N CYS A 823 -15.23 9.21 26.72
CA CYS A 823 -15.30 7.88 26.10
C CYS A 823 -16.74 7.37 25.88
N GLN A 824 -16.92 6.61 24.80
CA GLN A 824 -18.20 6.10 24.32
C GLN A 824 -18.68 4.87 25.11
N GLY A 825 -19.85 4.95 25.73
CA GLY A 825 -20.48 3.83 26.43
C GLY A 825 -21.20 2.85 25.48
N ILE A 826 -21.15 1.54 25.79
CA ILE A 826 -21.85 0.47 25.05
C ILE A 826 -23.35 0.78 24.88
N ALA A 827 -24.04 1.15 25.97
CA ALA A 827 -25.49 1.40 25.95
C ALA A 827 -25.87 2.61 25.07
N ASP A 828 -25.07 3.68 25.09
CA ASP A 828 -25.31 4.86 24.25
C ASP A 828 -24.99 4.57 22.77
N PHE A 829 -23.91 3.82 22.49
CA PHE A 829 -23.60 3.38 21.12
C PHE A 829 -24.74 2.53 20.54
N GLN A 830 -25.25 1.58 21.33
CA GLN A 830 -26.36 0.73 20.94
C GLN A 830 -27.65 1.50 20.70
N GLN A 831 -28.03 2.38 21.63
CA GLN A 831 -29.18 3.27 21.43
C GLN A 831 -29.03 4.06 20.12
N LYS A 832 -27.83 4.58 19.85
CA LYS A 832 -27.56 5.46 18.70
C LYS A 832 -27.58 4.71 17.36
N PHE A 833 -27.11 3.46 17.28
CA PHE A 833 -27.24 2.68 16.04
C PHE A 833 -28.67 2.16 15.83
N SER A 834 -29.38 1.79 16.90
CA SER A 834 -30.79 1.38 16.78
C SER A 834 -31.73 2.55 16.45
N GLU A 835 -31.43 3.79 16.89
CA GLU A 835 -32.08 5.02 16.41
C GLU A 835 -31.91 5.24 14.89
N MET A 836 -30.90 4.63 14.26
CA MET A 836 -30.66 4.65 12.81
C MET A 836 -31.22 3.40 12.08
N GLY A 837 -31.88 2.48 12.79
CA GLY A 837 -32.46 1.26 12.22
C GLY A 837 -31.49 0.07 12.10
N PHE A 838 -30.29 0.15 12.68
CA PHE A 838 -29.36 -0.97 12.72
C PHE A 838 -29.65 -1.94 13.88
N ALA A 839 -29.41 -3.22 13.60
CA ALA A 839 -29.22 -4.29 14.57
C ALA A 839 -27.74 -4.69 14.62
N SER A 840 -27.39 -5.59 15.55
CA SER A 840 -26.03 -6.13 15.69
C SER A 840 -26.04 -7.64 15.90
N CYS A 841 -24.89 -8.28 15.67
CA CYS A 841 -24.64 -9.68 16.01
C CYS A 841 -24.89 -10.01 17.51
N TRP A 842 -24.85 -9.02 18.39
CA TRP A 842 -25.10 -9.19 19.83
C TRP A 842 -26.56 -8.97 20.25
N GLY A 843 -27.46 -8.74 19.29
CA GLY A 843 -28.87 -8.46 19.54
C GLY A 843 -29.11 -7.11 20.24
N PRO A 844 -30.28 -6.89 20.85
CA PRO A 844 -30.69 -5.60 21.42
C PRO A 844 -30.20 -5.36 22.87
N SER A 845 -29.49 -6.32 23.48
CA SER A 845 -28.98 -6.20 24.86
C SER A 845 -27.80 -7.18 25.08
N PRO A 846 -26.56 -6.82 24.71
CA PRO A 846 -25.37 -7.63 24.96
C PRO A 846 -25.19 -7.84 26.46
N GLY A 847 -24.84 -9.06 26.86
CA GLY A 847 -24.59 -9.39 28.25
C GLY A 847 -23.30 -8.72 28.76
N VAL A 848 -23.20 -8.55 30.09
CA VAL A 848 -21.98 -8.02 30.74
C VAL A 848 -20.74 -8.92 30.49
N GLN A 849 -20.96 -10.17 30.06
CA GLN A 849 -19.94 -11.14 29.67
C GLN A 849 -19.59 -11.10 28.17
N THR A 850 -20.30 -10.33 27.34
CA THR A 850 -20.07 -10.23 25.87
C THR A 850 -18.91 -9.27 25.56
N TRP A 851 -17.76 -9.45 26.20
CA TRP A 851 -16.54 -8.68 25.92
C TRP A 851 -15.74 -9.31 24.77
N THR A 852 -14.96 -8.52 24.05
CA THR A 852 -14.14 -8.95 22.90
C THR A 852 -12.65 -8.65 23.10
N THR A 853 -12.30 -7.76 24.03
CA THR A 853 -10.93 -7.58 24.52
C THR A 853 -10.79 -8.04 25.97
N ARG A 854 -9.65 -8.67 26.28
CA ARG A 854 -9.20 -8.96 27.65
C ARG A 854 -7.68 -8.88 27.73
N ASN A 855 -7.18 -7.65 27.78
CA ASN A 855 -5.75 -7.36 27.92
C ASN A 855 -5.46 -6.72 29.29
N ALA A 856 -4.23 -6.82 29.77
CA ALA A 856 -3.79 -6.19 31.01
C ALA A 856 -2.34 -5.76 30.86
N ARG A 857 -2.02 -4.50 31.17
CA ARG A 857 -0.69 -3.94 30.91
C ARG A 857 0.30 -4.30 32.00
N THR A 858 1.55 -4.56 31.63
CA THR A 858 2.61 -4.98 32.55
C THR A 858 3.36 -3.79 33.17
N TYR A 859 4.40 -4.07 33.96
CA TYR A 859 5.31 -3.07 34.52
C TYR A 859 6.47 -2.69 33.58
N LEU A 860 6.55 -3.24 32.37
CA LEU A 860 7.52 -2.87 31.34
C LEU A 860 6.87 -1.90 30.34
N GLN A 861 6.51 -0.69 30.76
CA GLN A 861 5.90 0.32 29.89
C GLN A 861 6.28 1.76 30.29
N PRO A 862 6.26 2.75 29.36
CA PRO A 862 6.52 4.16 29.66
C PRO A 862 5.52 4.84 30.61
N GLN A 863 4.43 4.15 30.99
CA GLN A 863 3.32 4.69 31.79
C GLN A 863 2.91 3.70 32.89
N LEU A 864 3.75 3.51 33.91
CA LEU A 864 3.52 2.55 35.00
C LEU A 864 2.18 2.75 35.74
N GLN A 865 1.58 3.93 35.69
CA GLN A 865 0.23 4.16 36.25
C GLN A 865 -0.88 3.37 35.56
N LYS A 866 -0.61 2.77 34.39
CA LYS A 866 -1.49 1.83 33.68
C LYS A 866 -1.17 0.36 33.97
N ALA A 867 -0.11 0.05 34.73
CA ALA A 867 0.31 -1.32 34.99
C ALA A 867 -0.67 -2.01 35.95
N VAL A 868 -0.86 -3.32 35.73
CA VAL A 868 -1.71 -4.17 36.56
C VAL A 868 -0.89 -5.38 37.01
N GLY A 869 -0.87 -5.67 38.31
CA GLY A 869 -0.21 -6.86 38.86
C GLY A 869 -0.87 -8.17 38.42
N ILE A 870 -0.10 -9.26 38.35
CA ILE A 870 -0.56 -10.54 37.80
C ILE A 870 -1.82 -11.10 38.48
N SER A 871 -1.92 -10.97 39.80
CA SER A 871 -3.08 -11.38 40.60
C SER A 871 -4.32 -10.53 40.36
N ASP A 872 -4.15 -9.33 39.82
CA ASP A 872 -5.21 -8.41 39.43
C ASP A 872 -5.46 -8.39 37.92
N ALA A 873 -4.59 -8.95 37.08
CA ALA A 873 -4.68 -8.88 35.62
C ALA A 873 -6.03 -9.41 35.10
N ALA A 874 -6.52 -10.52 35.67
CA ALA A 874 -7.83 -11.07 35.32
C ALA A 874 -9.02 -10.20 35.80
N ARG A 875 -8.84 -9.32 36.79
CA ARG A 875 -9.93 -8.54 37.43
C ARG A 875 -9.95 -7.06 36.99
N LYS A 876 -8.77 -6.46 36.86
CA LYS A 876 -8.50 -5.05 36.54
C LYS A 876 -7.97 -4.86 35.11
N GLY A 877 -7.80 -5.93 34.34
CA GLY A 877 -7.55 -5.83 32.91
C GLY A 877 -8.66 -5.07 32.19
N GLU A 878 -8.33 -4.55 31.00
CA GLU A 878 -9.31 -3.96 30.12
C GLU A 878 -10.20 -5.07 29.54
N VAL A 879 -11.47 -5.08 29.95
CA VAL A 879 -12.46 -6.07 29.54
C VAL A 879 -13.63 -5.33 28.90
N ASN A 880 -13.55 -5.05 27.60
CA ASN A 880 -14.53 -4.24 26.88
C ASN A 880 -15.16 -5.04 25.74
N LEU A 881 -16.43 -4.74 25.43
CA LEU A 881 -17.01 -5.06 24.13
C LEU A 881 -16.57 -3.96 23.19
N LYS A 882 -15.71 -4.28 22.22
CA LYS A 882 -15.21 -3.33 21.21
C LYS A 882 -15.62 -3.69 19.79
N ASP A 883 -15.75 -4.98 19.50
CA ASP A 883 -15.88 -5.48 18.13
C ASP A 883 -17.36 -5.82 17.82
N TRP A 884 -17.86 -5.31 16.69
CA TRP A 884 -19.27 -5.39 16.31
C TRP A 884 -19.43 -5.74 14.83
N ILE A 885 -20.40 -6.59 14.53
CA ILE A 885 -20.98 -6.71 13.17
C ILE A 885 -22.38 -6.09 13.23
N ILE A 886 -22.64 -5.08 12.40
CA ILE A 886 -23.93 -4.37 12.34
C ILE A 886 -24.50 -4.32 10.92
N PHE A 887 -25.83 -4.30 10.83
CA PHE A 887 -26.63 -4.44 9.62
C PHE A 887 -28.02 -3.84 9.86
N TYR A 888 -28.78 -3.49 8.82
CA TYR A 888 -30.15 -3.00 9.03
C TYR A 888 -31.08 -4.12 9.47
N ASP A 889 -31.86 -3.88 10.53
CA ASP A 889 -32.77 -4.85 11.15
C ASP A 889 -33.88 -5.32 10.20
N ASN A 890 -34.32 -4.44 9.29
CA ASN A 890 -35.30 -4.78 8.26
C ASN A 890 -34.73 -5.59 7.08
N GLN A 891 -33.40 -5.59 6.87
CA GLN A 891 -32.77 -6.33 5.77
C GLN A 891 -32.33 -7.75 6.20
N MET A 892 -31.68 -7.84 7.36
CA MET A 892 -30.98 -9.05 7.81
C MET A 892 -31.21 -9.28 9.31
N LYS A 893 -31.09 -10.53 9.74
CA LYS A 893 -31.03 -10.92 11.16
C LYS A 893 -29.81 -11.80 11.42
N ALA A 894 -29.18 -11.65 12.59
CA ALA A 894 -28.17 -12.60 13.06
C ALA A 894 -28.87 -13.84 13.65
N VAL A 895 -28.47 -15.03 13.19
CA VAL A 895 -29.01 -16.33 13.63
C VAL A 895 -28.15 -16.95 14.73
N GLU A 896 -26.83 -16.84 14.57
CA GLU A 896 -25.81 -17.35 15.49
C GLU A 896 -24.67 -16.34 15.52
N SER A 897 -24.05 -16.15 16.68
CA SER A 897 -22.90 -15.25 16.88
C SER A 897 -21.90 -15.85 17.85
N ALA A 898 -20.62 -15.76 17.52
CA ALA A 898 -19.51 -16.36 18.26
C ALA A 898 -18.34 -15.38 18.45
N ARG A 899 -17.45 -15.74 19.38
CA ARG A 899 -16.18 -15.07 19.66
C ARG A 899 -15.06 -16.11 19.62
N ASP A 900 -13.86 -15.73 19.21
CA ASP A 900 -12.68 -16.60 19.22
C ASP A 900 -11.44 -15.81 19.68
N ASN A 901 -10.76 -16.31 20.71
CA ASN A 901 -9.48 -15.78 21.20
C ASN A 901 -8.35 -16.84 21.16
N THR A 902 -8.58 -17.94 20.45
CA THR A 902 -7.67 -19.08 20.30
C THR A 902 -7.21 -19.29 18.84
N GLY A 903 -7.97 -18.78 17.87
CA GLY A 903 -7.80 -19.04 16.44
C GLY A 903 -8.39 -20.38 15.98
N ASN A 904 -9.28 -20.99 16.77
CA ASN A 904 -9.91 -22.30 16.51
C ASN A 904 -11.44 -22.30 16.70
N ARG A 905 -12.10 -21.14 16.65
CA ARG A 905 -13.52 -20.92 17.01
C ARG A 905 -13.88 -21.21 18.46
N GLU A 906 -12.90 -21.16 19.36
CA GLU A 906 -13.11 -21.36 20.80
C GLU A 906 -12.87 -20.06 21.57
N PHE A 907 -13.68 -19.82 22.62
CA PHE A 907 -13.54 -18.67 23.49
C PHE A 907 -13.16 -19.07 24.91
N ALA A 908 -11.87 -18.91 25.23
CA ALA A 908 -11.34 -19.14 26.56
C ALA A 908 -11.62 -17.91 27.45
N GLU A 909 -12.74 -17.92 28.16
CA GLU A 909 -13.19 -16.78 29.00
C GLU A 909 -12.10 -16.25 29.94
N SER A 910 -11.30 -17.11 30.60
CA SER A 910 -10.26 -16.69 31.54
C SER A 910 -8.93 -16.24 30.90
N MET A 911 -8.78 -16.35 29.58
CA MET A 911 -7.52 -16.06 28.88
C MET A 911 -7.28 -14.56 28.76
N VAL A 912 -6.05 -14.14 29.06
CA VAL A 912 -5.52 -12.84 28.65
C VAL A 912 -4.77 -13.05 27.34
N PHE A 913 -5.11 -12.25 26.33
CA PHE A 913 -4.49 -12.28 24.99
C PHE A 913 -3.96 -10.88 24.65
N PRO A 914 -2.90 -10.77 23.82
CA PRO A 914 -2.42 -11.72 22.81
C PRO A 914 -1.73 -12.98 23.36
N THR A 915 -1.62 -14.01 22.53
CA THR A 915 -0.86 -15.24 22.82
C THR A 915 0.13 -15.53 21.70
N LEU A 916 1.17 -16.34 21.93
CA LEU A 916 2.17 -16.69 20.89
C LEU A 916 1.57 -17.29 19.59
N LYS A 917 0.31 -17.76 19.63
CA LYS A 917 -0.43 -18.32 18.48
C LYS A 917 -1.66 -17.49 18.07
N PHE A 918 -1.93 -16.38 18.76
CA PHE A 918 -3.06 -15.49 18.50
C PHE A 918 -2.58 -14.04 18.68
N PRO A 919 -2.12 -13.39 17.59
CA PRO A 919 -1.28 -12.19 17.66
C PRO A 919 -2.07 -10.86 17.75
N SER A 920 -3.29 -10.90 18.28
CA SER A 920 -4.16 -9.73 18.50
C SER A 920 -4.64 -9.70 19.96
N ASP A 921 -4.89 -8.50 20.50
CA ASP A 921 -5.57 -8.27 21.78
C ASP A 921 -7.10 -8.12 21.64
N HIS A 922 -7.63 -8.27 20.41
CA HIS A 922 -9.04 -8.36 20.06
C HIS A 922 -9.41 -9.78 19.59
N ALA A 923 -10.55 -10.28 20.08
CA ALA A 923 -11.12 -11.55 19.63
C ALA A 923 -11.72 -11.41 18.22
N ILE A 924 -11.69 -12.49 17.45
CA ILE A 924 -12.46 -12.58 16.21
C ILE A 924 -13.94 -12.65 16.61
N VAL A 925 -14.76 -11.81 16.00
CA VAL A 925 -16.23 -11.86 16.14
C VAL A 925 -16.80 -12.39 14.85
N SER A 926 -17.71 -13.36 14.93
CA SER A 926 -18.38 -13.91 13.75
C SER A 926 -19.85 -14.14 13.96
N CYS A 927 -20.64 -14.09 12.89
CA CYS A 927 -22.06 -14.41 12.92
C CYS A 927 -22.57 -14.98 11.58
N GLN A 928 -23.68 -15.70 11.66
CA GLN A 928 -24.48 -16.10 10.50
C GLN A 928 -25.61 -15.09 10.30
N LEU A 929 -25.56 -14.32 9.21
CA LEU A 929 -26.62 -13.39 8.82
C LEU A 929 -27.58 -14.06 7.85
N GLN A 930 -28.88 -13.99 8.12
CA GLN A 930 -29.95 -14.46 7.24
C GLN A 930 -30.76 -13.27 6.74
N ARG A 931 -31.06 -13.21 5.44
CA ARG A 931 -31.94 -12.20 4.85
C ARG A 931 -33.40 -12.37 5.32
N ASN A 932 -34.10 -11.26 5.53
CA ASN A 932 -35.53 -11.26 5.84
C ASN A 932 -36.38 -11.55 4.58
N GLU A 933 -37.41 -12.39 4.71
CA GLU A 933 -38.13 -12.99 3.57
C GLU A 933 -39.09 -12.00 2.86
N GLU A 934 -39.52 -10.93 3.52
CA GLU A 934 -40.63 -10.08 3.05
C GLU A 934 -40.30 -9.21 1.80
N GLN A 935 -39.02 -8.97 1.49
CA GLN A 935 -38.65 -8.07 0.39
C GLN A 935 -38.65 -8.72 -1.01
N HIS A 936 -38.71 -10.04 -1.15
CA HIS A 936 -38.65 -10.66 -2.49
C HIS A 936 -39.96 -10.52 -3.29
N ASN A 937 -41.08 -10.23 -2.62
CA ASN A 937 -42.41 -10.12 -3.23
C ASN A 937 -42.82 -8.69 -3.66
N GLN A 938 -41.91 -7.71 -3.59
CA GLN A 938 -42.14 -6.35 -4.10
C GLN A 938 -41.16 -6.00 -5.22
N LYS A 939 -41.32 -6.66 -6.38
CA LYS A 939 -40.84 -6.11 -7.66
C LYS A 939 -41.82 -5.02 -8.13
N PRO A 940 -41.35 -3.82 -8.49
CA PRO A 940 -42.12 -2.91 -9.34
C PRO A 940 -42.24 -3.44 -10.78
#